data_AF-A0A940BSC0-F1
#
_entry.id   AF-A0A940BSC0-F1
#
_cell.length_a   1.000
_cell.length_b   1.000
_cell.length_c   1.000
_cell.angle_alpha   90.00
_cell.angle_beta   90.00
_cell.angle_gamma   90.00
#
_symmetry.space_group_name_H-M   'P 1'
#
loop_
_entity.id
_entity.type
_entity.pdbx_description
1 polymer ?
#
loop_
_entity_poly.entity_id
_entity_poly.type
_entity_poly.pdbx_seq_one_letter_code
_entity_poly.pdbx_strand_id
1 'polypeptide(L)'
;MNNDEKIKELLEAEEIPEEISPENIKAMLDAQAARTVSDEAAQKKRSGIRIGGRIAAAAAACALIAGGGAALKNGDILRNHKKSFGIGTTSEYNEPKSKGEGQQNDDIDGSVKTEGSADTKGYGSKEGTKVSSESYMSGASSYKEIYTLYEKSSKKYERQLKKNSRKYSLNAAVESVADEDVKEAPMAVEDSAMINGEDGPTLGTGGGDEQTEAFSDTFEQEEGVKEADIIKTDGKNIYTLFNYYSYNDKNEDYFYFGSTQKAYLNIAPVDKGDIGDVTHICISDNIGNVFGEQYFQAATAQDMYLYNDLIAVVGTAYGSPVSSGNGERFYYGYDIRNTVFVSFYTCTDTPEYLGTYFQDGYYNDVRITPDGFMYLISDYSTVSFNSIEDPENIDRYIPACGTDKNGRNCIDPGCILLPGDGLPEEYCLRYSVMGSIDLSNPGTYSVCDTKALAGFAGTIYCTPDNIYTANGYDKTEITRIAIDGGKIEPAASCKLTGYVLDQFSMSEYNGYFRVATSENRWISIGNTFTDMIGWSDDELVRNNHVYVLDMDLNTIGSISDFGLDENIKSVNFSGDIAYVVTYEQTDPLFAIDLSNPAQPTIMDELKLPGFSTYMQKWDDGHLIGFGINADEGGVQTGIKAVMFDNSDPYDLKEVGFYAIDRHNDTWLWSGATYEHKALLIAPEKNLFGFPVTIHGYLPNTYDPYYTSKYVFLSYDGTQFVQRGELAEDMNEDAYCSEFERALYIGDYIYAVSGNKIIAATIDDITVTDTAVLNPFNS
;
A
#
# COMPACT_ATOMS: atom_id res chain seq x y z
N MET A 1 63.36 -2.94 -35.51
CA MET A 1 62.63 -1.79 -34.97
C MET A 1 62.32 -2.03 -33.51
N ASN A 2 62.47 -1.01 -32.68
CA ASN A 2 61.99 -1.01 -31.30
C ASN A 2 60.46 -0.82 -31.28
N ASN A 3 59.79 -1.15 -30.16
CA ASN A 3 58.33 -0.95 -30.05
C ASN A 3 57.94 0.53 -30.21
N ASP A 4 58.79 1.46 -29.78
CA ASP A 4 58.57 2.91 -29.96
C ASP A 4 58.51 3.31 -31.45
N GLU A 5 59.28 2.66 -32.33
CA GLU A 5 59.24 2.93 -33.77
C GLU A 5 57.94 2.39 -34.39
N LYS A 6 57.43 1.25 -33.93
CA LYS A 6 56.13 0.70 -34.37
C LYS A 6 54.94 1.54 -33.91
N ILE A 7 54.98 2.07 -32.68
CA ILE A 7 53.95 2.97 -32.16
C ILE A 7 53.94 4.27 -32.97
N LYS A 8 55.13 4.76 -33.35
CA LYS A 8 55.23 5.96 -34.19
C LYS A 8 54.71 5.75 -35.62
N GLU A 9 55.01 4.59 -36.22
CA GLU A 9 54.51 4.20 -37.55
C GLU A 9 52.99 3.96 -37.55
N LEU A 10 52.39 3.53 -36.44
CA LEU A 10 50.94 3.43 -36.25
C LEU A 10 50.26 4.80 -36.07
N LEU A 11 50.89 5.73 -35.35
CA LEU A 11 50.39 7.10 -35.16
C LEU A 11 50.51 7.97 -36.42
N GLU A 12 51.36 7.60 -37.37
CA GLU A 12 51.52 8.27 -38.67
C GLU A 12 50.61 7.68 -39.77
N ALA A 13 49.73 6.71 -39.44
CA ALA A 13 48.91 5.96 -40.40
C ALA A 13 47.38 6.24 -40.36
N GLU A 14 46.88 7.01 -39.39
CA GLU A 14 45.47 7.44 -39.35
C GLU A 14 45.33 8.89 -39.83
N GLU A 15 44.66 9.08 -40.97
CA GLU A 15 44.21 10.41 -41.40
C GLU A 15 43.07 10.89 -40.49
N ILE A 16 43.32 11.96 -39.75
CA ILE A 16 42.32 12.65 -38.93
C ILE A 16 41.17 13.11 -39.85
N PRO A 17 39.91 12.70 -39.61
CA PRO A 17 38.77 13.14 -40.43
C PRO A 17 38.69 14.67 -40.52
N GLU A 18 38.50 15.22 -41.72
CA GLU A 18 38.44 16.68 -41.93
C GLU A 18 37.42 17.37 -41.01
N GLU A 19 36.34 16.66 -40.66
CA GLU A 19 35.25 17.10 -39.79
C GLU A 19 35.72 17.53 -38.39
N ILE A 20 36.77 16.89 -37.86
CA ILE A 20 37.38 17.25 -36.56
C ILE A 20 38.67 18.07 -36.71
N SER A 21 38.93 18.62 -37.89
CA SER A 21 39.99 19.62 -38.06
C SER A 21 39.67 20.89 -37.23
N PRO A 22 40.67 21.58 -36.66
CA PRO A 22 40.44 22.81 -35.89
C PRO A 22 39.70 23.91 -36.66
N GLU A 23 39.79 23.90 -37.99
CA GLU A 23 39.14 24.86 -38.87
C GLU A 23 37.65 24.52 -39.08
N ASN A 24 37.29 23.23 -39.20
CA ASN A 24 35.89 22.79 -39.32
C ASN A 24 35.15 22.78 -37.97
N ILE A 25 35.82 22.42 -36.87
CA ILE A 25 35.28 22.59 -35.51
C ILE A 25 34.97 24.08 -35.26
N LYS A 26 35.88 24.97 -35.65
CA LYS A 26 35.64 26.42 -35.57
C LYS A 26 34.49 26.86 -36.46
N ALA A 27 34.38 26.36 -37.69
CA ALA A 27 33.25 26.67 -38.57
C ALA A 27 31.90 26.17 -38.01
N MET A 28 31.86 25.01 -37.34
CA MET A 28 30.68 24.52 -36.62
C MET A 28 30.31 25.41 -35.43
N LEU A 29 31.29 25.83 -34.63
CA LEU A 29 31.07 26.73 -33.48
C LEU A 29 30.62 28.14 -33.94
N ASP A 30 31.22 28.68 -35.01
CA ASP A 30 30.82 29.95 -35.61
C ASP A 30 29.39 29.84 -36.22
N ALA A 31 29.01 28.68 -36.77
CA ALA A 31 27.66 28.42 -37.29
C ALA A 31 26.62 28.20 -36.18
N GLN A 32 26.98 27.56 -35.06
CA GLN A 32 26.13 27.49 -33.86
C GLN A 32 25.92 28.89 -33.27
N ALA A 33 26.99 29.67 -33.09
CA ALA A 33 26.89 31.05 -32.62
C ALA A 33 26.01 31.92 -33.53
N ALA A 34 26.06 31.72 -34.85
CA ALA A 34 25.19 32.41 -35.80
C ALA A 34 23.70 32.03 -35.66
N ARG A 35 23.38 30.77 -35.28
CA ARG A 35 22.00 30.35 -34.97
C ARG A 35 21.51 30.96 -33.65
N THR A 36 22.34 30.97 -32.60
CA THR A 36 22.00 31.61 -31.33
C THR A 36 21.69 33.11 -31.52
N VAL A 37 22.41 33.79 -32.43
CA VAL A 37 22.18 35.21 -32.75
C VAL A 37 20.87 35.45 -33.53
N SER A 38 20.40 34.50 -34.36
CA SER A 38 19.07 34.63 -34.99
C SER A 38 17.92 34.47 -33.99
N ASP A 39 18.08 33.59 -33.01
CA ASP A 39 17.03 33.33 -32.00
C ASP A 39 16.98 34.44 -30.93
N GLU A 40 18.14 34.99 -30.52
CA GLU A 40 18.19 36.21 -29.71
C GLU A 40 17.51 37.41 -30.41
N ALA A 41 17.62 37.51 -31.74
CA ALA A 41 16.98 38.59 -32.49
C ALA A 41 15.45 38.44 -32.56
N ALA A 42 14.93 37.21 -32.50
CA ALA A 42 13.51 36.93 -32.39
C ALA A 42 12.97 37.27 -30.98
N GLN A 43 13.69 36.91 -29.92
CA GLN A 43 13.31 37.24 -28.54
C GLN A 43 13.43 38.74 -28.21
N LYS A 44 14.46 39.45 -28.73
CA LYS A 44 14.69 40.89 -28.45
C LYS A 44 13.55 41.82 -28.92
N LYS A 45 12.54 41.33 -29.64
CA LYS A 45 11.33 42.09 -29.97
C LYS A 45 10.27 42.11 -28.85
N ARG A 46 10.50 41.45 -27.70
CA ARG A 46 9.54 41.33 -26.58
C ARG A 46 10.07 41.61 -25.16
N SER A 47 11.18 42.35 -24.97
CA SER A 47 11.62 42.73 -23.59
C SER A 47 12.40 44.05 -23.48
N GLY A 48 12.02 45.07 -24.25
CA GLY A 48 12.62 46.40 -24.10
C GLY A 48 11.95 47.27 -23.04
N ILE A 49 12.43 47.27 -21.78
CA ILE A 49 12.44 48.44 -20.86
C ILE A 49 13.27 48.19 -19.57
N ARG A 50 14.35 48.98 -19.41
CA ARG A 50 14.99 49.44 -18.15
C ARG A 50 15.57 48.44 -17.12
N ILE A 51 16.63 47.71 -17.51
CA ILE A 51 17.73 47.38 -16.56
C ILE A 51 18.78 48.49 -16.66
N GLY A 52 18.93 49.29 -15.59
CA GLY A 52 19.87 50.42 -15.57
C GLY A 52 19.68 51.42 -14.43
N GLY A 53 18.49 51.44 -13.81
CA GLY A 53 18.21 52.29 -12.63
C GLY A 53 18.46 51.62 -11.26
N ARG A 54 18.46 50.28 -11.18
CA ARG A 54 18.37 49.55 -9.89
C ARG A 54 19.72 49.36 -9.15
N ILE A 55 20.87 49.41 -9.84
CA ILE A 55 22.20 49.23 -9.19
C ILE A 55 22.53 50.38 -8.21
N ALA A 56 22.00 51.60 -8.44
CA ALA A 56 22.20 52.73 -7.55
C ALA A 56 21.37 52.67 -6.24
N ALA A 57 20.31 51.85 -6.19
CA ALA A 57 19.42 51.77 -5.02
C ALA A 57 19.95 50.78 -3.95
N ALA A 58 20.49 49.63 -4.36
CA ALA A 58 20.99 48.61 -3.45
C ALA A 58 22.14 49.10 -2.55
N ALA A 59 22.99 49.99 -3.07
CA ALA A 59 24.08 50.61 -2.30
C ALA A 59 23.60 51.57 -1.20
N ALA A 60 22.37 52.10 -1.29
CA ALA A 60 21.81 53.02 -0.29
C ALA A 60 21.13 52.28 0.88
N ALA A 61 20.52 51.12 0.64
CA ALA A 61 19.82 50.34 1.66
C ALA A 61 20.79 49.76 2.73
N CYS A 62 21.96 49.27 2.30
CA CYS A 62 22.96 48.68 3.20
C CYS A 62 23.59 49.70 4.18
N ALA A 63 23.49 51.01 3.90
CA ALA A 63 24.07 52.05 4.74
C ALA A 63 23.21 52.44 5.97
N LEU A 64 21.91 52.08 5.98
CA LEU A 64 20.99 52.49 7.05
C LEU A 64 20.84 51.47 8.18
N ILE A 65 21.04 50.17 7.91
CA ILE A 65 20.88 49.11 8.92
C ILE A 65 22.10 49.04 9.87
N ALA A 66 23.28 49.49 9.44
CA ALA A 66 24.47 49.60 10.31
C ALA A 66 24.47 50.81 11.27
N GLY A 67 23.51 51.74 11.15
CA GLY A 67 23.49 53.01 11.89
C GLY A 67 22.46 53.14 13.04
N GLY A 68 21.55 52.17 13.19
CA GLY A 68 20.37 52.28 14.07
C GLY A 68 20.54 51.83 15.53
N GLY A 69 21.72 51.31 15.92
CA GLY A 69 21.90 50.58 17.19
C GLY A 69 21.94 51.40 18.49
N ALA A 70 21.63 52.71 18.48
CA ALA A 70 21.94 53.60 19.60
C ALA A 70 20.99 54.79 19.83
N ALA A 71 19.67 54.61 19.80
CA ALA A 71 18.74 55.57 20.43
C ALA A 71 17.36 54.97 20.73
N LEU A 72 17.03 54.80 22.03
CA LEU A 72 15.84 55.34 22.72
C LEU A 72 15.57 54.60 24.04
N LYS A 73 15.96 55.24 25.15
CA LYS A 73 15.43 54.98 26.49
C LYS A 73 14.37 56.03 26.82
N ASN A 74 13.37 55.63 27.61
CA ASN A 74 12.40 56.46 28.36
C ASN A 74 11.25 57.15 27.58
N GLY A 75 10.01 56.92 28.04
CA GLY A 75 8.92 57.91 27.95
C GLY A 75 7.54 57.40 27.54
N ASP A 76 6.61 57.26 28.50
CA ASP A 76 5.14 57.18 28.30
C ASP A 76 4.58 58.43 27.56
N ILE A 77 3.33 58.58 27.08
CA ILE A 77 1.98 58.24 27.60
C ILE A 77 1.00 58.26 26.37
N LEU A 78 0.00 57.39 26.13
CA LEU A 78 -1.37 57.20 26.68
C LEU A 78 -1.98 55.99 25.92
N ARG A 79 -2.51 54.88 26.48
CA ARG A 79 -3.57 54.59 27.48
C ARG A 79 -5.02 54.96 27.11
N ASN A 80 -5.80 53.97 26.67
CA ASN A 80 -7.00 53.40 27.37
C ASN A 80 -7.65 52.29 26.51
N HIS A 81 -8.30 51.23 27.03
CA HIS A 81 -8.71 50.93 28.41
C HIS A 81 -8.94 49.41 28.68
N LYS A 82 -8.46 48.88 29.82
CA LYS A 82 -9.03 47.80 30.71
C LYS A 82 -9.37 46.42 30.10
N LYS A 83 -9.20 45.25 30.75
CA LYS A 83 -8.63 44.74 32.04
C LYS A 83 -8.56 43.19 31.85
N SER A 84 -7.50 42.40 32.05
CA SER A 84 -6.52 42.25 33.15
C SER A 84 -7.11 41.65 34.45
N PHE A 85 -6.52 40.67 35.15
CA PHE A 85 -5.28 39.86 35.02
C PHE A 85 -5.29 38.75 36.11
N GLY A 86 -4.37 37.77 36.11
CA GLY A 86 -4.33 36.77 37.20
C GLY A 86 -3.21 35.71 37.21
N ILE A 87 -1.95 36.08 36.97
CA ILE A 87 -0.78 35.17 37.05
C ILE A 87 -0.30 35.02 38.51
N GLY A 88 0.28 33.88 38.90
CA GLY A 88 1.00 33.74 40.17
C GLY A 88 1.91 32.51 40.29
N THR A 89 3.17 32.64 39.86
CA THR A 89 4.26 31.69 40.20
C THR A 89 5.33 32.39 41.05
N THR A 90 5.55 31.95 42.28
CA THR A 90 6.82 32.17 43.02
C THR A 90 7.08 31.02 43.98
N SER A 91 8.31 30.53 43.97
CA SER A 91 8.87 29.59 44.93
C SER A 91 9.09 30.21 46.31
N GLU A 92 9.02 29.42 47.39
CA GLU A 92 10.05 29.50 48.44
C GLU A 92 10.14 28.21 49.30
N TYR A 93 11.33 27.99 49.84
CA TYR A 93 11.72 26.84 50.69
C TYR A 93 10.98 26.83 52.04
N ASN A 94 10.66 25.64 52.56
CA ASN A 94 11.15 25.18 53.89
C ASN A 94 10.73 23.74 54.22
N GLU A 95 11.72 22.85 54.32
CA GLU A 95 11.75 21.78 55.34
C GLU A 95 11.68 22.42 56.76
N PRO A 96 11.23 21.74 57.86
CA PRO A 96 11.84 20.45 58.24
C PRO A 96 11.08 19.46 59.18
N LYS A 97 11.70 18.28 59.36
CA LYS A 97 11.83 17.46 60.60
C LYS A 97 10.64 16.66 61.18
N SER A 98 10.68 15.35 60.87
CA SER A 98 10.94 14.23 61.80
C SER A 98 10.17 14.06 63.12
N LYS A 99 9.56 12.88 63.31
CA LYS A 99 10.00 11.75 64.19
C LYS A 99 8.92 10.63 64.10
N GLY A 100 9.29 9.36 63.88
CA GLY A 100 9.51 8.34 64.93
C GLY A 100 8.18 7.60 65.21
N GLU A 101 8.07 6.29 65.42
CA GLU A 101 8.95 5.12 65.64
C GLU A 101 8.26 3.91 64.91
N GLY A 102 8.76 2.68 64.73
CA GLY A 102 9.97 1.95 65.14
C GLY A 102 9.73 0.43 65.01
N GLN A 103 10.80 -0.39 65.09
CA GLN A 103 10.84 -1.87 65.09
C GLN A 103 10.81 -2.58 63.71
N GLN A 104 11.93 -3.14 63.21
CA GLN A 104 12.65 -4.41 63.58
C GLN A 104 11.98 -5.64 62.92
N ASN A 105 12.63 -6.67 62.36
CA ASN A 105 14.02 -7.20 62.27
C ASN A 105 13.99 -8.28 61.12
N ASP A 106 15.04 -8.96 60.61
CA ASP A 106 16.51 -8.87 60.55
C ASP A 106 17.01 -9.83 59.43
N ASP A 107 18.32 -9.88 59.16
CA ASP A 107 19.12 -10.89 58.42
C ASP A 107 19.03 -10.92 56.86
N ILE A 108 20.09 -10.66 56.07
CA ILE A 108 21.45 -11.27 55.94
C ILE A 108 21.35 -12.65 55.26
N ASP A 109 22.05 -13.02 54.17
CA ASP A 109 23.39 -12.74 53.59
C ASP A 109 23.31 -12.90 52.03
N GLY A 110 24.28 -12.62 51.14
CA GLY A 110 25.69 -12.25 51.26
C GLY A 110 26.47 -12.52 49.96
N SER A 111 27.63 -11.87 49.80
CA SER A 111 28.63 -12.02 48.71
C SER A 111 28.18 -11.65 47.27
N VAL A 112 28.70 -10.64 46.54
CA VAL A 112 30.01 -9.95 46.36
C VAL A 112 30.73 -10.37 45.08
N LYS A 113 30.98 -9.35 44.23
CA LYS A 113 31.77 -9.41 42.99
C LYS A 113 33.27 -9.62 43.27
N THR A 114 34.02 -10.13 42.30
CA THR A 114 35.43 -9.75 42.14
C THR A 114 35.86 -9.76 40.68
N GLU A 115 36.69 -8.80 40.31
CA GLU A 115 37.26 -8.59 38.98
C GLU A 115 38.60 -9.32 38.82
N GLY A 116 39.12 -9.43 37.59
CA GLY A 116 40.58 -9.35 37.40
C GLY A 116 41.26 -10.32 36.40
N SER A 117 41.48 -9.82 35.18
CA SER A 117 42.76 -9.85 34.42
C SER A 117 43.56 -11.16 34.26
N ALA A 118 43.82 -11.56 33.00
CA ALA A 118 45.17 -11.45 32.39
C ALA A 118 45.21 -11.91 30.91
N ASP A 119 46.04 -11.27 30.09
CA ASP A 119 46.26 -11.56 28.67
C ASP A 119 46.92 -12.93 28.37
N THR A 120 46.64 -13.49 27.19
CA THR A 120 47.69 -14.12 26.36
C THR A 120 47.31 -14.16 24.88
N LYS A 121 48.20 -13.70 23.99
CA LYS A 121 48.03 -13.80 22.53
C LYS A 121 48.49 -15.16 22.00
N GLY A 122 47.69 -15.78 21.13
CA GLY A 122 48.08 -16.93 20.32
C GLY A 122 47.44 -16.86 18.93
N TYR A 123 48.27 -16.95 17.89
CA TYR A 123 47.79 -17.11 16.50
C TYR A 123 47.42 -18.58 16.26
N GLY A 124 46.19 -18.83 15.82
CA GLY A 124 45.70 -20.15 15.43
C GLY A 124 44.49 -20.04 14.51
N SER A 125 44.47 -20.80 13.42
CA SER A 125 43.52 -20.64 12.31
C SER A 125 42.39 -21.67 12.32
N LYS A 126 41.20 -21.22 11.88
CA LYS A 126 40.05 -22.01 11.42
C LYS A 126 39.41 -22.99 12.42
N GLU A 127 38.25 -22.60 12.92
CA GLU A 127 37.03 -23.38 12.70
C GLU A 127 35.87 -22.40 12.47
N GLY A 128 34.91 -22.77 11.61
CA GLY A 128 33.82 -21.89 11.22
C GLY A 128 32.75 -21.83 12.30
N THR A 129 32.86 -20.89 13.24
CA THR A 129 31.77 -20.58 14.16
C THR A 129 30.59 -20.09 13.32
N LYS A 130 29.48 -20.84 13.32
CA LYS A 130 28.17 -20.27 12.98
C LYS A 130 27.99 -19.04 13.86
N VAL A 131 28.08 -17.86 13.27
CA VAL A 131 27.57 -16.65 13.91
C VAL A 131 26.06 -16.88 13.96
N SER A 132 25.54 -17.17 15.15
CA SER A 132 24.12 -16.91 15.40
C SER A 132 23.95 -15.41 15.18
N SER A 133 23.27 -15.02 14.11
CA SER A 133 22.76 -13.67 13.98
C SER A 133 21.99 -13.36 15.25
N GLU A 134 22.44 -12.36 16.00
CA GLU A 134 21.60 -11.77 17.04
C GLU A 134 20.38 -11.22 16.31
N SER A 135 19.18 -11.64 16.72
CA SER A 135 17.96 -11.28 16.00
C SER A 135 17.83 -9.76 15.93
N TYR A 136 17.77 -9.24 14.70
CA TYR A 136 17.57 -7.82 14.37
C TYR A 136 16.29 -7.25 14.98
N MET A 137 15.34 -8.11 15.38
CA MET A 137 14.18 -7.79 16.21
C MET A 137 14.11 -8.68 17.45
N SER A 138 13.69 -8.10 18.57
CA SER A 138 13.46 -8.85 19.81
C SER A 138 12.12 -8.48 20.44
N GLY A 139 11.46 -9.43 21.07
CA GLY A 139 10.32 -9.17 21.94
C GLY A 139 10.67 -8.19 23.06
N ALA A 140 9.78 -7.25 23.37
CA ALA A 140 10.00 -6.27 24.42
C ALA A 140 10.09 -6.92 25.82
N SER A 141 10.99 -6.41 26.65
CA SER A 141 11.14 -6.85 28.05
C SER A 141 9.99 -6.40 28.95
N SER A 142 9.29 -5.32 28.58
CA SER A 142 8.15 -4.74 29.31
C SER A 142 7.39 -3.70 28.49
N TYR A 143 6.13 -3.43 28.84
CA TYR A 143 5.37 -2.32 28.25
C TYR A 143 6.04 -0.94 28.41
N LYS A 144 6.79 -0.75 29.50
CA LYS A 144 7.55 0.48 29.75
C LYS A 144 8.69 0.70 28.75
N GLU A 145 9.30 -0.36 28.25
CA GLU A 145 10.31 -0.28 27.18
C GLU A 145 9.67 0.23 25.89
N ILE A 146 8.53 -0.35 25.51
CA ILE A 146 7.73 0.05 24.34
C ILE A 146 7.38 1.54 24.44
N TYR A 147 6.75 1.96 25.54
CA TYR A 147 6.39 3.36 25.77
C TYR A 147 7.62 4.29 25.66
N THR A 148 8.76 3.90 26.24
CA THR A 148 10.00 4.70 26.19
C THR A 148 10.59 4.80 24.77
N LEU A 149 10.50 3.73 23.98
CA LEU A 149 10.98 3.70 22.60
C LEU A 149 10.17 4.63 21.70
N TYR A 150 8.84 4.61 21.82
CA TYR A 150 7.95 5.54 21.11
C TYR A 150 8.06 6.98 21.63
N GLU A 151 8.24 7.21 22.94
CA GLU A 151 8.49 8.55 23.49
C GLU A 151 9.73 9.19 22.86
N LYS A 152 10.78 8.38 22.65
CA LYS A 152 12.01 8.78 21.96
C LYS A 152 11.75 9.05 20.47
N SER A 153 10.94 8.23 19.79
CA SER A 153 10.53 8.42 18.39
C SER A 153 9.76 9.73 18.19
N SER A 154 8.67 9.95 18.93
CA SER A 154 7.85 11.17 18.88
C SER A 154 8.66 12.44 19.16
N LYS A 155 9.59 12.38 20.14
CA LYS A 155 10.53 13.49 20.40
C LYS A 155 11.52 13.76 19.26
N LYS A 156 11.81 12.80 18.37
CA LYS A 156 12.56 13.06 17.12
C LYS A 156 11.65 13.76 16.11
N TYR A 157 10.47 13.20 15.84
CA TYR A 157 9.47 13.72 14.90
C TYR A 157 9.12 15.19 15.18
N GLU A 158 8.82 15.53 16.44
CA GLU A 158 8.58 16.93 16.84
C GLU A 158 9.75 17.88 16.53
N ARG A 159 11.00 17.39 16.62
CA ARG A 159 12.20 18.19 16.30
C ARG A 159 12.35 18.37 14.80
N GLN A 160 11.99 17.37 14.00
CA GLN A 160 11.97 17.44 12.55
C GLN A 160 10.93 18.47 12.07
N LEU A 161 9.69 18.40 12.56
CA LEU A 161 8.65 19.41 12.30
C LEU A 161 9.12 20.83 12.68
N LYS A 162 9.80 21.00 13.81
CA LYS A 162 10.36 22.30 14.26
C LYS A 162 11.55 22.78 13.41
N LYS A 163 12.24 21.91 12.67
CA LYS A 163 13.24 22.30 11.65
C LYS A 163 12.55 22.71 10.35
N ASN A 164 11.59 21.91 9.87
CA ASN A 164 10.89 22.13 8.61
C ASN A 164 10.09 23.44 8.66
N SER A 165 9.31 23.67 9.72
CA SER A 165 8.59 24.94 9.93
C SER A 165 9.51 26.17 10.00
N ARG A 166 10.75 26.02 10.52
CA ARG A 166 11.74 27.10 10.45
C ARG A 166 12.23 27.35 9.03
N LYS A 167 12.49 26.29 8.24
CA LYS A 167 12.82 26.40 6.80
C LYS A 167 11.72 27.15 6.05
N TYR A 168 10.46 26.72 6.18
CA TYR A 168 9.32 27.40 5.56
C TYR A 168 9.14 28.86 6.04
N SER A 169 9.30 29.13 7.34
CA SER A 169 9.21 30.51 7.85
C SER A 169 10.34 31.44 7.36
N LEU A 170 11.50 30.86 7.03
CA LEU A 170 12.62 31.60 6.44
C LEU A 170 12.37 31.88 4.96
N ASN A 171 11.88 30.88 4.21
CA ASN A 171 11.48 31.05 2.81
C ASN A 171 10.38 32.10 2.66
N ALA A 172 9.29 32.00 3.44
CA ALA A 172 8.19 32.98 3.43
C ALA A 172 8.66 34.39 3.82
N ALA A 173 9.64 34.52 4.71
CA ALA A 173 10.23 35.81 5.05
C ALA A 173 11.07 36.40 3.89
N VAL A 174 11.68 35.57 3.06
CA VAL A 174 12.43 35.99 1.86
C VAL A 174 11.47 36.30 0.69
N GLU A 175 10.44 35.48 0.47
CA GLU A 175 9.36 35.71 -0.49
C GLU A 175 8.62 37.02 -0.21
N SER A 176 8.31 37.33 1.06
CA SER A 176 7.69 38.61 1.46
C SER A 176 8.54 39.87 1.16
N VAL A 177 9.80 39.70 0.77
CA VAL A 177 10.71 40.79 0.32
C VAL A 177 10.84 40.81 -1.23
N ALA A 178 10.42 39.75 -1.91
CA ALA A 178 10.38 39.64 -3.37
C ALA A 178 8.99 39.99 -3.97
N ASP A 179 7.90 39.72 -3.25
CA ASP A 179 6.50 39.88 -3.68
C ASP A 179 5.99 41.34 -3.64
N GLU A 180 6.61 42.23 -4.42
CA GLU A 180 6.00 43.51 -4.81
C GLU A 180 5.53 43.57 -6.28
N ASP A 181 5.84 42.56 -7.12
CA ASP A 181 5.39 42.47 -8.52
C ASP A 181 5.38 41.01 -9.05
N VAL A 182 4.22 40.32 -9.06
CA VAL A 182 3.73 39.37 -10.10
C VAL A 182 2.30 38.92 -9.77
N LYS A 183 1.53 38.44 -10.77
CA LYS A 183 0.12 38.01 -10.64
C LYS A 183 -0.04 36.50 -10.76
N GLU A 184 -1.10 36.01 -10.12
CA GLU A 184 -1.52 34.60 -9.98
C GLU A 184 -1.67 33.80 -11.28
N ALA A 185 -1.38 32.50 -11.18
CA ALA A 185 -1.82 31.41 -12.06
C ALA A 185 -2.28 30.23 -11.16
N PRO A 186 -3.13 29.30 -11.65
CA PRO A 186 -4.01 28.50 -10.78
C PRO A 186 -3.34 27.29 -10.13
N MET A 187 -3.93 26.83 -9.02
CA MET A 187 -3.51 25.66 -8.23
C MET A 187 -3.69 24.34 -9.00
N ALA A 188 -2.73 23.44 -8.88
CA ALA A 188 -2.91 22.03 -9.18
C ALA A 188 -3.67 21.35 -8.03
N VAL A 189 -4.45 20.32 -8.35
CA VAL A 189 -5.18 19.50 -7.37
C VAL A 189 -4.32 18.26 -7.10
N GLU A 190 -3.94 18.07 -5.85
CA GLU A 190 -3.40 16.79 -5.36
C GLU A 190 -4.56 15.81 -5.21
N ASP A 191 -4.38 14.58 -5.68
CA ASP A 191 -5.28 13.48 -5.34
C ASP A 191 -4.47 12.34 -4.72
N SER A 192 -4.93 11.84 -3.57
CA SER A 192 -4.27 10.80 -2.79
C SER A 192 -5.15 9.56 -2.79
N ALA A 193 -4.70 8.50 -3.47
CA ALA A 193 -5.38 7.21 -3.48
C ALA A 193 -4.43 6.12 -2.97
N MET A 194 -4.92 5.30 -2.04
CA MET A 194 -4.20 4.16 -1.46
C MET A 194 -5.01 2.90 -1.68
N ILE A 195 -4.49 1.96 -2.47
CA ILE A 195 -5.01 0.59 -2.64
C ILE A 195 -3.80 -0.33 -2.86
N ASN A 196 -3.83 -1.52 -2.26
CA ASN A 196 -2.86 -2.63 -2.41
C ASN A 196 -3.63 -3.88 -2.84
N GLY A 197 -3.00 -4.79 -3.60
CA GLY A 197 -3.56 -6.10 -3.95
C GLY A 197 -2.49 -7.18 -4.19
N GLU A 198 -2.90 -8.42 -3.89
CA GLU A 198 -2.55 -9.87 -4.11
C GLU A 198 -1.36 -10.37 -4.98
N ASP A 199 -1.32 -11.70 -5.22
CA ASP A 199 -0.76 -12.38 -6.42
C ASP A 199 -1.61 -13.63 -6.79
N GLY A 200 -1.07 -14.52 -7.64
CA GLY A 200 -1.42 -15.95 -7.65
C GLY A 200 -0.51 -16.81 -8.53
N PRO A 201 -0.60 -18.15 -8.43
CA PRO A 201 -0.35 -19.01 -9.57
C PRO A 201 -1.48 -20.04 -9.75
N THR A 202 -1.16 -21.09 -10.49
CA THR A 202 -2.10 -22.06 -11.07
C THR A 202 -2.66 -23.06 -10.06
N LEU A 203 -3.99 -23.12 -9.96
CA LEU A 203 -4.76 -24.03 -9.10
C LEU A 203 -4.56 -25.53 -9.41
N GLY A 204 -4.37 -26.32 -8.35
CA GLY A 204 -4.22 -27.77 -8.41
C GLY A 204 -5.54 -28.55 -8.44
N THR A 205 -5.57 -29.68 -9.17
CA THR A 205 -6.74 -30.57 -9.25
C THR A 205 -6.83 -31.52 -8.06
N GLY A 206 -7.78 -31.29 -7.14
CA GLY A 206 -8.14 -32.23 -6.08
C GLY A 206 -9.12 -33.32 -6.57
N GLY A 207 -8.80 -34.60 -6.37
CA GLY A 207 -9.64 -35.73 -6.83
C GLY A 207 -10.26 -36.55 -5.69
N GLY A 208 -11.52 -36.97 -5.86
CA GLY A 208 -12.23 -37.80 -4.87
C GLY A 208 -13.67 -38.22 -5.22
N ASP A 209 -13.86 -39.04 -6.26
CA ASP A 209 -15.04 -39.90 -6.54
C ASP A 209 -16.46 -39.40 -6.16
N GLU A 210 -16.90 -38.31 -6.80
CA GLU A 210 -18.20 -38.23 -7.49
C GLU A 210 -18.02 -37.24 -8.67
N GLN A 211 -18.88 -37.24 -9.70
CA GLN A 211 -18.75 -36.27 -10.81
C GLN A 211 -19.23 -34.88 -10.36
N THR A 212 -18.40 -34.17 -9.61
CA THR A 212 -18.54 -32.72 -9.38
C THR A 212 -18.18 -31.96 -10.66
N GLU A 213 -18.97 -30.93 -10.97
CA GLU A 213 -18.70 -30.04 -12.11
C GLU A 213 -17.53 -29.12 -11.76
N ALA A 214 -16.69 -28.77 -12.76
CA ALA A 214 -15.54 -27.90 -12.54
C ALA A 214 -16.01 -26.46 -12.24
N PHE A 215 -15.39 -25.80 -11.28
CA PHE A 215 -15.70 -24.43 -10.87
C PHE A 215 -14.41 -23.61 -10.68
N SER A 216 -14.51 -22.29 -10.77
CA SER A 216 -13.40 -21.37 -10.47
C SER A 216 -13.23 -21.19 -8.96
N ASP A 217 -11.97 -21.21 -8.49
CA ASP A 217 -11.56 -20.67 -7.19
C ASP A 217 -10.90 -19.28 -7.42
N THR A 218 -10.63 -18.56 -6.34
CA THR A 218 -9.84 -17.32 -6.37
C THR A 218 -8.38 -17.63 -6.70
N PHE A 219 -7.70 -16.69 -7.35
CA PHE A 219 -6.26 -16.72 -7.61
C PHE A 219 -5.47 -16.74 -6.27
N GLU A 220 -4.38 -17.52 -6.14
CA GLU A 220 -3.78 -17.92 -4.85
C GLU A 220 -2.34 -17.40 -4.62
N GLN A 221 -2.07 -16.14 -4.21
CA GLN A 221 -0.74 -15.52 -4.07
C GLN A 221 0.49 -16.29 -4.60
N GLU A 222 0.96 -17.23 -3.79
CA GLU A 222 2.03 -18.17 -4.04
C GLU A 222 1.44 -19.58 -4.04
N GLU A 223 2.10 -20.56 -4.69
CA GLU A 223 1.49 -21.88 -4.92
C GLU A 223 1.04 -22.56 -3.61
N GLY A 224 -0.29 -22.68 -3.44
CA GLY A 224 -0.93 -23.25 -2.26
C GLY A 224 -1.15 -22.28 -1.07
N VAL A 225 -0.78 -21.00 -1.22
CA VAL A 225 -1.16 -19.94 -0.28
C VAL A 225 -2.50 -19.38 -0.72
N LYS A 226 -3.57 -19.86 -0.09
CA LYS A 226 -4.94 -19.48 -0.44
C LYS A 226 -5.21 -18.01 -0.12
N GLU A 227 -6.01 -17.38 -0.99
CA GLU A 227 -6.54 -16.03 -0.81
C GLU A 227 -8.03 -16.00 -0.50
N ALA A 228 -8.41 -14.97 0.25
CA ALA A 228 -9.79 -14.66 0.60
C ALA A 228 -10.46 -13.83 -0.50
N ASP A 229 -11.78 -13.92 -0.61
CA ASP A 229 -12.55 -13.08 -1.54
C ASP A 229 -13.97 -12.83 -0.98
N ILE A 230 -14.69 -11.86 -1.53
CA ILE A 230 -16.09 -11.58 -1.19
C ILE A 230 -17.08 -12.59 -1.80
N ILE A 231 -16.60 -13.45 -2.72
CA ILE A 231 -17.35 -14.53 -3.36
C ILE A 231 -16.56 -15.84 -3.29
N LYS A 232 -17.22 -16.96 -3.01
CA LYS A 232 -16.63 -18.31 -3.06
C LYS A 232 -17.68 -19.34 -3.50
N THR A 233 -17.25 -20.53 -3.92
CA THR A 233 -18.15 -21.66 -4.21
C THR A 233 -17.53 -23.02 -3.82
N ASP A 234 -18.39 -23.98 -3.47
CA ASP A 234 -18.08 -25.40 -3.30
C ASP A 234 -18.53 -26.25 -4.52
N GLY A 235 -18.96 -25.59 -5.61
CA GLY A 235 -19.56 -26.21 -6.80
C GLY A 235 -21.05 -26.57 -6.68
N LYS A 236 -21.70 -26.29 -5.53
CA LYS A 236 -23.15 -26.51 -5.28
C LYS A 236 -23.86 -25.29 -4.73
N ASN A 237 -23.11 -24.41 -4.07
CA ASN A 237 -23.53 -23.20 -3.41
C ASN A 237 -22.59 -22.06 -3.82
N ILE A 238 -23.15 -20.86 -3.95
CA ILE A 238 -22.38 -19.63 -4.07
C ILE A 238 -22.53 -18.87 -2.76
N TYR A 239 -21.40 -18.54 -2.17
CA TYR A 239 -21.28 -17.76 -0.95
C TYR A 239 -20.93 -16.34 -1.37
N THR A 240 -21.63 -15.33 -0.85
CA THR A 240 -21.33 -13.91 -1.09
C THR A 240 -21.40 -13.12 0.20
N LEU A 241 -20.50 -12.17 0.40
CA LEU A 241 -20.60 -11.18 1.46
C LEU A 241 -21.47 -10.00 1.02
N PHE A 242 -22.34 -9.50 1.90
CA PHE A 242 -23.20 -8.34 1.62
C PHE A 242 -23.21 -7.37 2.80
N ASN A 243 -22.87 -6.11 2.53
CA ASN A 243 -22.84 -5.04 3.53
C ASN A 243 -24.01 -4.08 3.33
N TYR A 244 -25.01 -4.14 4.21
CA TYR A 244 -26.17 -3.26 4.17
C TYR A 244 -25.89 -1.94 4.89
N TYR A 245 -26.10 -0.81 4.20
CA TYR A 245 -25.96 0.53 4.75
C TYR A 245 -27.32 1.23 4.86
N SER A 246 -27.81 1.45 6.08
CA SER A 246 -29.03 2.23 6.31
C SER A 246 -28.71 3.70 6.58
N TYR A 247 -29.09 4.63 5.70
CA TYR A 247 -29.08 6.06 6.03
C TYR A 247 -30.23 6.42 6.98
N ASN A 248 -29.94 7.03 8.12
CA ASN A 248 -30.95 7.54 9.06
C ASN A 248 -31.30 8.99 8.71
N ASP A 249 -32.29 9.14 7.83
CA ASP A 249 -32.73 10.39 7.17
C ASP A 249 -33.46 11.39 8.11
N LYS A 250 -33.05 11.49 9.38
CA LYS A 250 -33.76 12.24 10.44
C LYS A 250 -32.95 13.32 11.17
N ASN A 251 -31.70 13.53 10.78
CA ASN A 251 -30.89 14.67 11.22
C ASN A 251 -30.22 15.31 10.00
N GLU A 252 -30.85 16.35 9.44
CA GLU A 252 -30.32 17.13 8.31
C GLU A 252 -29.06 17.96 8.68
N ASP A 253 -28.77 18.10 9.98
CA ASP A 253 -27.57 18.74 10.50
C ASP A 253 -26.53 17.69 10.95
N TYR A 254 -25.36 17.73 10.30
CA TYR A 254 -24.11 16.98 10.55
C TYR A 254 -23.95 15.57 9.92
N PHE A 255 -22.92 15.48 9.08
CA PHE A 255 -22.35 14.27 8.47
C PHE A 255 -21.65 13.40 9.54
N TYR A 256 -22.39 12.55 10.24
CA TYR A 256 -21.87 11.69 11.32
C TYR A 256 -22.52 10.30 11.29
N PHE A 257 -21.68 9.26 11.21
CA PHE A 257 -21.72 7.90 11.81
C PHE A 257 -23.06 7.25 12.28
N GLY A 258 -24.23 7.70 11.81
CA GLY A 258 -25.56 7.23 12.21
C GLY A 258 -26.12 6.14 11.30
N SER A 259 -25.30 5.64 10.35
CA SER A 259 -25.69 4.52 9.51
C SER A 259 -25.55 3.20 10.25
N THR A 260 -26.63 2.44 10.30
CA THR A 260 -26.57 1.05 10.75
C THR A 260 -25.94 0.25 9.62
N GLN A 261 -24.71 -0.21 9.81
CA GLN A 261 -24.03 -1.08 8.86
C GLN A 261 -24.14 -2.52 9.36
N LYS A 262 -24.82 -3.37 8.58
CA LYS A 262 -24.95 -4.80 8.88
C LYS A 262 -24.31 -5.63 7.80
N ALA A 263 -23.38 -6.48 8.19
CA ALA A 263 -22.74 -7.48 7.35
C ALA A 263 -23.53 -8.80 7.37
N TYR A 264 -23.68 -9.40 6.19
CA TYR A 264 -24.34 -10.67 5.96
C TYR A 264 -23.44 -11.61 5.16
N LEU A 265 -23.49 -12.89 5.51
CA LEU A 265 -23.06 -13.99 4.65
C LEU A 265 -24.32 -14.54 3.97
N ASN A 266 -24.36 -14.47 2.64
CA ASN A 266 -25.43 -15.05 1.85
C ASN A 266 -24.95 -16.36 1.22
N ILE A 267 -25.86 -17.33 1.12
CA ILE A 267 -25.57 -18.67 0.57
C ILE A 267 -26.70 -19.01 -0.39
N ALA A 268 -26.36 -19.10 -1.67
CA ALA A 268 -27.28 -19.38 -2.76
C ALA A 268 -26.99 -20.78 -3.33
N PRO A 269 -27.85 -21.80 -3.09
CA PRO A 269 -27.69 -23.09 -3.74
C PRO A 269 -27.95 -22.96 -5.24
N VAL A 270 -27.21 -23.70 -6.07
CA VAL A 270 -27.25 -23.59 -7.53
C VAL A 270 -27.26 -24.96 -8.21
N ASP A 271 -28.02 -25.08 -9.30
CA ASP A 271 -28.01 -26.24 -10.21
C ASP A 271 -28.15 -25.72 -11.65
N LYS A 272 -27.05 -25.76 -12.41
CA LYS A 272 -27.06 -25.53 -13.87
C LYS A 272 -27.71 -24.22 -14.32
N GLY A 273 -27.28 -23.14 -13.69
CA GLY A 273 -27.77 -21.80 -13.97
C GLY A 273 -29.09 -21.43 -13.30
N ASP A 274 -29.80 -22.37 -12.65
CA ASP A 274 -30.91 -22.06 -11.74
C ASP A 274 -30.32 -21.72 -10.35
N ILE A 275 -30.90 -20.71 -9.68
CA ILE A 275 -30.50 -20.26 -8.33
C ILE A 275 -31.66 -20.49 -7.35
N GLY A 276 -31.42 -21.25 -6.29
CA GLY A 276 -32.41 -21.53 -5.26
C GLY A 276 -32.55 -20.43 -4.20
N ASP A 277 -33.39 -20.68 -3.19
CA ASP A 277 -33.67 -19.73 -2.11
C ASP A 277 -32.38 -19.33 -1.35
N VAL A 278 -32.04 -18.05 -1.38
CA VAL A 278 -30.83 -17.51 -0.73
C VAL A 278 -31.00 -17.51 0.79
N THR A 279 -30.07 -18.16 1.50
CA THR A 279 -29.98 -18.12 2.97
C THR A 279 -29.14 -16.93 3.40
N HIS A 280 -29.63 -16.12 4.34
CA HIS A 280 -28.93 -14.94 4.86
C HIS A 280 -28.53 -15.12 6.34
N ILE A 281 -27.24 -15.04 6.64
CA ILE A 281 -26.68 -15.13 8.00
C ILE A 281 -26.17 -13.74 8.42
N CYS A 282 -26.75 -13.14 9.47
CA CYS A 282 -26.34 -11.82 9.95
C CYS A 282 -25.07 -11.90 10.82
N ILE A 283 -23.92 -11.60 10.22
CA ILE A 283 -22.61 -11.62 10.90
C ILE A 283 -22.58 -10.59 12.02
N SER A 284 -23.14 -9.40 11.79
CA SER A 284 -23.17 -8.32 12.79
C SER A 284 -23.86 -8.70 14.10
N ASP A 285 -24.85 -9.60 14.07
CA ASP A 285 -25.53 -10.06 15.28
C ASP A 285 -24.62 -11.01 16.09
N ASN A 286 -23.81 -11.84 15.42
CA ASN A 286 -22.79 -12.67 16.08
C ASN A 286 -21.68 -11.79 16.70
N ILE A 287 -21.21 -10.78 15.97
CA ILE A 287 -20.21 -9.81 16.44
C ILE A 287 -20.73 -8.96 17.61
N GLY A 288 -21.99 -8.52 17.57
CA GLY A 288 -22.66 -7.83 18.67
C GLY A 288 -22.73 -8.67 19.95
N ASN A 289 -22.88 -9.99 19.84
CA ASN A 289 -22.80 -10.91 20.99
C ASN A 289 -21.37 -11.06 21.54
N VAL A 290 -20.35 -11.01 20.67
CA VAL A 290 -18.93 -11.13 21.05
C VAL A 290 -18.42 -9.90 21.78
N PHE A 291 -18.71 -8.68 21.31
CA PHE A 291 -18.26 -7.42 21.97
C PHE A 291 -19.28 -6.84 22.97
N GLY A 292 -20.53 -7.27 22.90
CA GLY A 292 -21.65 -6.70 23.64
C GLY A 292 -22.32 -5.55 22.89
N GLU A 293 -23.63 -5.67 22.65
CA GLU A 293 -24.46 -4.75 21.84
C GLU A 293 -24.31 -3.27 22.21
N GLN A 294 -23.99 -2.95 23.46
CA GLN A 294 -23.80 -1.57 23.94
C GLN A 294 -22.48 -0.90 23.50
N TYR A 295 -21.52 -1.69 23.03
CA TYR A 295 -20.21 -1.21 22.54
C TYR A 295 -20.05 -1.38 21.03
N PHE A 296 -20.87 -2.22 20.40
CA PHE A 296 -20.87 -2.49 18.97
C PHE A 296 -21.77 -1.50 18.21
N GLN A 297 -21.25 -0.84 17.18
CA GLN A 297 -22.01 0.12 16.36
C GLN A 297 -22.33 -0.42 14.96
N ALA A 298 -21.34 -1.05 14.33
CA ALA A 298 -21.38 -1.49 12.94
C ALA A 298 -20.34 -2.58 12.70
N ALA A 299 -20.57 -3.46 11.72
CA ALA A 299 -19.53 -4.29 11.13
C ALA A 299 -19.64 -4.29 9.62
N THR A 300 -18.50 -4.39 8.96
CA THR A 300 -18.36 -4.72 7.54
C THR A 300 -17.67 -6.08 7.44
N ALA A 301 -18.19 -6.95 6.58
CA ALA A 301 -17.45 -8.14 6.13
C ALA A 301 -16.66 -7.75 4.87
N GLN A 302 -15.41 -8.18 4.80
CA GLN A 302 -14.46 -7.72 3.78
C GLN A 302 -13.99 -8.87 2.90
N ASP A 303 -13.88 -10.08 3.46
CA ASP A 303 -13.22 -11.22 2.83
C ASP A 303 -13.69 -12.54 3.45
N MET A 304 -13.61 -13.65 2.73
CA MET A 304 -13.86 -14.97 3.30
C MET A 304 -13.12 -16.13 2.62
N TYR A 305 -13.01 -17.23 3.35
CA TYR A 305 -12.56 -18.54 2.87
C TYR A 305 -13.64 -19.60 3.01
N LEU A 306 -13.64 -20.55 2.06
CA LEU A 306 -14.10 -21.92 2.26
C LEU A 306 -12.86 -22.80 2.42
N TYR A 307 -12.68 -23.43 3.58
CA TYR A 307 -11.48 -24.22 3.85
C TYR A 307 -11.77 -25.31 4.89
N ASN A 308 -11.42 -26.57 4.62
CA ASN A 308 -11.58 -27.71 5.54
C ASN A 308 -12.93 -27.71 6.31
N ASP A 309 -14.05 -27.82 5.60
CA ASP A 309 -15.41 -27.80 6.16
C ASP A 309 -15.76 -26.56 7.01
N LEU A 310 -15.04 -25.44 6.83
CA LEU A 310 -15.32 -24.15 7.45
C LEU A 310 -15.64 -23.07 6.42
N ILE A 311 -16.52 -22.15 6.82
CA ILE A 311 -16.64 -20.81 6.25
C ILE A 311 -15.99 -19.86 7.26
N ALA A 312 -14.92 -19.17 6.87
CA ALA A 312 -14.23 -18.21 7.72
C ALA A 312 -14.43 -16.80 7.13
N VAL A 313 -15.24 -15.97 7.78
CA VAL A 313 -15.57 -14.62 7.30
C VAL A 313 -14.79 -13.56 8.07
N VAL A 314 -13.97 -12.81 7.34
CA VAL A 314 -13.11 -11.74 7.82
C VAL A 314 -13.80 -10.38 7.68
N GLY A 315 -13.59 -9.48 8.63
CA GLY A 315 -14.17 -8.14 8.57
C GLY A 315 -13.71 -7.21 9.68
N THR A 316 -14.21 -5.98 9.65
CA THR A 316 -13.91 -4.95 10.66
C THR A 316 -15.16 -4.61 11.48
N ALA A 317 -15.04 -4.65 12.80
CA ALA A 317 -16.03 -4.18 13.74
C ALA A 317 -15.69 -2.77 14.23
N TYR A 318 -16.69 -1.90 14.25
CA TYR A 318 -16.59 -0.50 14.66
C TYR A 318 -17.25 -0.31 16.04
N GLY A 319 -16.47 0.20 17.00
CA GLY A 319 -16.92 0.44 18.37
C GLY A 319 -17.63 1.80 18.55
N SER A 320 -18.53 1.88 19.52
CA SER A 320 -19.16 3.14 19.93
C SER A 320 -18.19 4.00 20.77
N PRO A 321 -18.06 5.32 20.53
CA PRO A 321 -17.19 6.19 21.31
C PRO A 321 -17.66 6.28 22.77
N VAL A 322 -16.81 5.86 23.71
CA VAL A 322 -17.12 5.92 25.14
C VAL A 322 -17.20 7.38 25.59
N SER A 323 -18.36 7.79 26.12
CA SER A 323 -18.53 9.14 26.63
C SER A 323 -17.61 9.39 27.84
N SER A 324 -16.65 10.31 27.71
CA SER A 324 -15.93 10.84 28.87
C SER A 324 -16.94 11.46 29.84
N GLY A 325 -16.92 11.05 31.11
CA GLY A 325 -17.97 11.33 32.10
C GLY A 325 -18.19 12.80 32.53
N ASN A 326 -17.55 13.76 31.85
CA ASN A 326 -17.71 15.19 32.05
C ASN A 326 -18.29 15.80 30.78
N GLY A 327 -19.51 16.36 30.85
CA GLY A 327 -20.30 16.83 29.70
C GLY A 327 -19.80 18.13 29.05
N GLU A 328 -18.52 18.19 28.68
CA GLU A 328 -17.98 19.22 27.79
C GLU A 328 -18.12 18.80 26.32
N ARG A 329 -18.22 19.79 25.43
CA ARG A 329 -18.63 19.56 24.03
C ARG A 329 -17.52 18.95 23.19
N PHE A 330 -17.94 18.06 22.29
CA PHE A 330 -17.15 17.42 21.23
C PHE A 330 -16.09 18.33 20.62
N TYR A 331 -14.84 17.87 20.65
CA TYR A 331 -13.78 18.25 19.74
C TYR A 331 -12.98 16.99 19.38
N TYR A 332 -12.59 16.86 18.12
CA TYR A 332 -12.05 15.66 17.48
C TYR A 332 -11.01 14.89 18.31
N GLY A 333 -11.28 13.60 18.58
CA GLY A 333 -10.41 12.70 19.33
C GLY A 333 -11.12 11.39 19.66
N TYR A 334 -11.17 10.47 18.69
CA TYR A 334 -11.90 9.21 18.82
C TYR A 334 -11.18 8.18 19.70
N ASP A 335 -11.92 7.58 20.62
CA ASP A 335 -11.56 6.32 21.32
C ASP A 335 -12.36 5.15 20.72
N ILE A 336 -12.56 5.18 19.40
CA ILE A 336 -13.12 4.08 18.62
C ILE A 336 -11.93 3.18 18.28
N ARG A 337 -11.89 1.99 18.87
CA ARG A 337 -11.04 0.93 18.36
C ARG A 337 -11.78 0.21 17.27
N ASN A 338 -11.19 0.21 16.09
CA ASN A 338 -11.52 -0.77 15.08
C ASN A 338 -10.85 -2.08 15.49
N THR A 339 -11.59 -3.17 15.34
CA THR A 339 -11.15 -4.51 15.69
C THR A 339 -11.50 -5.40 14.51
N VAL A 340 -10.47 -5.99 13.91
CA VAL A 340 -10.60 -6.98 12.84
C VAL A 340 -11.03 -8.30 13.46
N PHE A 341 -11.92 -9.02 12.80
CA PHE A 341 -12.46 -10.30 13.27
C PHE A 341 -12.40 -11.36 12.16
N VAL A 342 -12.39 -12.62 12.59
CA VAL A 342 -12.75 -13.78 11.76
C VAL A 342 -13.87 -14.54 12.47
N SER A 343 -15.04 -14.65 11.86
CA SER A 343 -16.14 -15.46 12.34
C SER A 343 -16.19 -16.79 11.59
N PHE A 344 -16.22 -17.89 12.35
CA PHE A 344 -16.18 -19.25 11.81
C PHE A 344 -17.56 -19.91 11.84
N TYR A 345 -17.91 -20.58 10.75
CA TYR A 345 -19.13 -21.37 10.60
C TYR A 345 -18.81 -22.73 9.99
N THR A 346 -19.65 -23.74 10.21
CA THR A 346 -19.54 -25.01 9.48
C THR A 346 -19.93 -24.84 8.00
N CYS A 347 -19.17 -25.41 7.08
CA CYS A 347 -19.52 -25.46 5.66
C CYS A 347 -20.47 -26.65 5.42
N THR A 348 -21.76 -26.43 5.66
CA THR A 348 -22.84 -27.41 5.45
C THR A 348 -24.09 -26.72 4.91
N ASP A 349 -25.09 -27.49 4.47
CA ASP A 349 -26.41 -26.97 4.04
C ASP A 349 -27.09 -26.05 5.10
N THR A 350 -26.72 -26.17 6.37
CA THR A 350 -27.19 -25.30 7.46
C THR A 350 -26.02 -24.87 8.35
N PRO A 351 -25.27 -23.80 8.00
CA PRO A 351 -24.07 -23.40 8.73
C PRO A 351 -24.33 -23.06 10.20
N GLU A 352 -23.58 -23.72 11.08
CA GLU A 352 -23.60 -23.45 12.51
C GLU A 352 -22.44 -22.51 12.87
N TYR A 353 -22.73 -21.43 13.61
CA TYR A 353 -21.71 -20.50 14.11
C TYR A 353 -20.86 -21.16 15.20
N LEU A 354 -19.56 -21.23 14.99
CA LEU A 354 -18.59 -21.88 15.88
C LEU A 354 -17.96 -20.90 16.87
N GLY A 355 -17.75 -19.65 16.44
CA GLY A 355 -17.15 -18.60 17.25
C GLY A 355 -16.44 -17.54 16.42
N THR A 356 -15.76 -16.62 17.10
CA THR A 356 -15.00 -15.53 16.46
C THR A 356 -13.61 -15.41 17.10
N TYR A 357 -12.59 -15.15 16.29
CA TYR A 357 -11.32 -14.59 16.74
C TYR A 357 -11.28 -13.10 16.37
N PHE A 358 -10.59 -12.27 17.15
CA PHE A 358 -10.43 -10.85 16.83
C PHE A 358 -9.10 -10.26 17.32
N GLN A 359 -8.67 -9.19 16.65
CA GLN A 359 -7.47 -8.41 16.98
C GLN A 359 -7.63 -6.92 16.64
N ASP A 360 -6.94 -6.05 17.36
CA ASP A 360 -7.03 -4.60 17.18
C ASP A 360 -6.37 -4.11 15.89
N GLY A 361 -6.98 -3.08 15.29
CA GLY A 361 -6.48 -2.39 14.11
C GLY A 361 -7.51 -2.31 12.99
N TYR A 362 -7.01 -1.88 11.83
CA TYR A 362 -7.70 -1.97 10.54
C TYR A 362 -7.25 -3.24 9.83
N TYR A 363 -8.13 -3.88 9.07
CA TYR A 363 -7.76 -5.01 8.22
C TYR A 363 -6.68 -4.57 7.22
N ASN A 364 -5.64 -5.39 7.08
CA ASN A 364 -4.58 -5.20 6.09
C ASN A 364 -4.57 -6.40 5.14
N ASP A 365 -4.35 -7.61 5.66
CA ASP A 365 -4.29 -8.82 4.84
C ASP A 365 -4.65 -10.11 5.62
N VAL A 366 -4.96 -11.19 4.91
CA VAL A 366 -5.18 -12.53 5.46
C VAL A 366 -4.82 -13.62 4.44
N ARG A 367 -4.09 -14.65 4.88
CA ARG A 367 -3.62 -15.75 4.02
C ARG A 367 -3.81 -17.09 4.73
N ILE A 368 -4.05 -18.18 3.99
CA ILE A 368 -3.98 -19.56 4.54
C ILE A 368 -2.85 -20.32 3.84
N THR A 369 -1.89 -20.83 4.61
CA THR A 369 -0.75 -21.60 4.11
C THR A 369 -1.11 -23.05 3.75
N PRO A 370 -0.29 -23.76 2.93
CA PRO A 370 -0.57 -25.14 2.51
C PRO A 370 -0.75 -26.17 3.65
N ASP A 371 -0.16 -25.91 4.82
CA ASP A 371 -0.28 -26.74 6.03
C ASP A 371 -1.55 -26.44 6.86
N GLY A 372 -2.34 -25.45 6.46
CA GLY A 372 -3.67 -25.17 6.97
C GLY A 372 -3.74 -24.14 8.09
N PHE A 373 -2.76 -23.24 8.20
CA PHE A 373 -2.78 -22.15 9.16
C PHE A 373 -3.21 -20.83 8.48
N MET A 374 -4.22 -20.20 9.05
CA MET A 374 -4.62 -18.84 8.70
C MET A 374 -3.74 -17.84 9.45
N TYR A 375 -3.23 -16.83 8.74
CA TYR A 375 -2.53 -15.68 9.30
C TYR A 375 -3.34 -14.42 9.00
N LEU A 376 -3.81 -13.73 10.04
CA LEU A 376 -4.55 -12.47 9.95
C LEU A 376 -3.66 -11.30 10.33
N ILE A 377 -3.55 -10.31 9.45
CA ILE A 377 -2.75 -9.10 9.63
C ILE A 377 -3.66 -7.86 9.78
N SER A 378 -3.43 -7.08 10.83
CA SER A 378 -4.14 -5.81 11.05
C SER A 378 -3.23 -4.68 11.54
N ASP A 379 -3.46 -3.47 11.04
CA ASP A 379 -2.69 -2.29 11.39
C ASP A 379 -3.36 -1.50 12.51
N TYR A 380 -2.79 -1.58 13.71
CA TYR A 380 -3.21 -0.83 14.87
C TYR A 380 -2.39 0.45 15.02
N SER A 381 -3.05 1.59 15.24
CA SER A 381 -2.35 2.84 15.57
C SER A 381 -3.07 3.66 16.63
N THR A 382 -2.30 4.43 17.42
CA THR A 382 -2.86 5.43 18.34
C THR A 382 -3.12 6.75 17.62
N VAL A 383 -4.00 7.59 18.18
CA VAL A 383 -4.27 8.93 17.62
C VAL A 383 -3.00 9.80 17.61
N SER A 384 -2.24 9.77 18.69
CA SER A 384 -0.91 10.37 18.80
C SER A 384 -0.16 9.78 19.99
N PHE A 385 1.16 9.95 20.07
CA PHE A 385 1.89 9.64 21.30
C PHE A 385 1.39 10.50 22.48
N ASN A 386 1.13 11.79 22.23
CA ASN A 386 0.77 12.77 23.26
C ASN A 386 -0.67 12.60 23.80
N SER A 387 -1.48 11.68 23.25
CA SER A 387 -2.80 11.32 23.81
C SER A 387 -2.73 10.24 24.90
N ILE A 388 -1.54 9.69 25.18
CA ILE A 388 -1.36 8.73 26.29
C ILE A 388 -1.08 9.54 27.57
N GLU A 389 -2.11 9.76 28.37
CA GLU A 389 -2.00 10.52 29.62
C GLU A 389 -1.26 9.75 30.73
N ASP A 390 -1.40 8.43 30.76
CA ASP A 390 -0.82 7.53 31.76
C ASP A 390 -0.12 6.33 31.08
N PRO A 391 1.21 6.18 31.19
CA PRO A 391 1.93 5.05 30.60
C PRO A 391 1.60 3.69 31.23
N GLU A 392 1.03 3.66 32.45
CA GLU A 392 0.60 2.40 33.09
C GLU A 392 -0.76 1.93 32.55
N ASN A 393 -1.51 2.78 31.84
CA ASN A 393 -2.74 2.42 31.15
C ASN A 393 -2.42 1.77 29.78
N ILE A 394 -1.87 0.56 29.83
CA ILE A 394 -1.36 -0.17 28.64
C ILE A 394 -2.40 -0.34 27.54
N ASP A 395 -3.68 -0.49 27.91
CA ASP A 395 -4.76 -0.63 26.96
C ASP A 395 -4.74 0.52 25.93
N ARG A 396 -4.40 1.75 26.34
CA ARG A 396 -4.41 2.95 25.48
C ARG A 396 -3.48 2.88 24.27
N TYR A 397 -2.48 1.99 24.28
CA TYR A 397 -1.39 2.03 23.30
C TYR A 397 -0.78 0.67 22.95
N ILE A 398 -1.26 -0.41 23.54
CA ILE A 398 -0.93 -1.79 23.20
C ILE A 398 -2.13 -2.42 22.47
N PRO A 399 -1.93 -3.05 21.29
CA PRO A 399 -3.00 -3.78 20.62
C PRO A 399 -3.47 -4.98 21.44
N ALA A 400 -4.76 -5.29 21.37
CA ALA A 400 -5.36 -6.44 22.03
C ALA A 400 -5.95 -7.46 21.04
N CYS A 401 -6.01 -8.72 21.44
CA CYS A 401 -6.66 -9.82 20.70
C CYS A 401 -7.52 -10.68 21.63
N GLY A 402 -8.32 -11.59 21.08
CA GLY A 402 -9.15 -12.51 21.86
C GLY A 402 -10.19 -13.28 21.05
N THR A 403 -11.03 -14.03 21.76
CA THR A 403 -12.14 -14.82 21.17
C THR A 403 -13.52 -14.56 21.81
N ASP A 404 -13.57 -13.84 22.95
CA ASP A 404 -14.81 -13.37 23.57
C ASP A 404 -14.58 -12.06 24.36
N LYS A 405 -15.67 -11.38 24.76
CA LYS A 405 -15.65 -10.11 25.53
C LYS A 405 -14.79 -10.12 26.81
N ASN A 406 -14.67 -11.26 27.49
CA ASN A 406 -13.86 -11.42 28.70
C ASN A 406 -12.43 -11.86 28.39
N GLY A 407 -12.20 -12.38 27.17
CA GLY A 407 -10.91 -12.85 26.66
C GLY A 407 -10.14 -11.83 25.81
N ARG A 408 -10.58 -10.57 25.75
CA ARG A 408 -9.82 -9.47 25.13
C ARG A 408 -8.62 -9.10 26.01
N ASN A 409 -7.42 -9.41 25.54
CA ASN A 409 -6.17 -9.16 26.27
C ASN A 409 -5.19 -8.36 25.42
N CYS A 410 -4.51 -7.38 26.02
CA CYS A 410 -3.33 -6.74 25.41
C CYS A 410 -2.26 -7.80 25.10
N ILE A 411 -1.61 -7.68 23.94
CA ILE A 411 -0.54 -8.58 23.52
C ILE A 411 0.64 -8.47 24.50
N ASP A 412 1.10 -9.61 25.02
CA ASP A 412 2.22 -9.69 25.95
C ASP A 412 3.48 -8.99 25.39
N PRO A 413 4.28 -8.30 26.22
CA PRO A 413 5.39 -7.47 25.74
C PRO A 413 6.44 -8.31 24.99
N GLY A 414 6.67 -9.56 25.40
CA GLY A 414 7.57 -10.49 24.71
C GLY A 414 7.09 -10.92 23.31
N CYS A 415 5.82 -10.71 22.98
CA CYS A 415 5.25 -10.91 21.65
C CYS A 415 5.22 -9.63 20.80
N ILE A 416 5.64 -8.49 21.36
CA ILE A 416 5.76 -7.22 20.64
C ILE A 416 7.20 -7.07 20.16
N LEU A 417 7.40 -7.24 18.86
CA LEU A 417 8.69 -7.27 18.19
C LEU A 417 9.20 -5.84 17.97
N LEU A 418 10.36 -5.52 18.55
CA LEU A 418 10.98 -4.21 18.45
C LEU A 418 12.20 -4.25 17.51
N PRO A 419 12.32 -3.33 16.52
CA PRO A 419 13.52 -3.23 15.67
C PRO A 419 14.75 -2.78 16.46
N GLY A 420 15.88 -3.45 16.24
CA GLY A 420 17.14 -3.21 16.95
C GLY A 420 17.75 -1.81 16.75
N ASP A 421 17.56 -1.22 15.57
CA ASP A 421 17.91 0.19 15.29
C ASP A 421 16.97 1.20 15.98
N GLY A 422 15.88 0.70 16.57
CA GLY A 422 14.77 1.46 17.11
C GLY A 422 13.84 2.02 16.04
N LEU A 423 12.74 2.61 16.51
CA LEU A 423 11.64 3.04 15.64
C LEU A 423 12.01 4.26 14.77
N PRO A 424 11.37 4.39 13.57
CA PRO A 424 11.41 5.59 12.74
C PRO A 424 10.85 6.82 13.48
N GLU A 425 10.87 8.00 12.86
CA GLU A 425 10.39 9.25 13.48
C GLU A 425 8.87 9.38 13.32
N GLU A 426 8.08 8.92 14.30
CA GLU A 426 6.62 8.81 14.20
C GLU A 426 5.86 9.75 15.14
N TYR A 427 4.65 10.14 14.72
CA TYR A 427 3.72 10.95 15.51
C TYR A 427 2.87 10.13 16.52
N CYS A 428 2.49 8.92 16.10
CA CYS A 428 1.69 7.97 16.86
C CYS A 428 2.50 6.69 17.14
N LEU A 429 1.88 5.73 17.83
CA LEU A 429 2.38 4.36 17.86
C LEU A 429 1.68 3.58 16.76
N ARG A 430 2.42 2.74 16.04
CA ARG A 430 1.91 1.86 14.96
C ARG A 430 2.40 0.44 15.15
N TYR A 431 1.53 -0.53 14.91
CA TYR A 431 1.87 -1.94 14.93
C TYR A 431 1.09 -2.68 13.85
N SER A 432 1.74 -3.60 13.13
CA SER A 432 1.02 -4.67 12.44
C SER A 432 0.91 -5.87 13.36
N VAL A 433 -0.32 -6.22 13.71
CA VAL A 433 -0.68 -7.36 14.55
C VAL A 433 -0.89 -8.57 13.65
N MET A 434 -0.31 -9.70 14.02
CA MET A 434 -0.34 -10.95 13.26
C MET A 434 -0.87 -12.05 14.18
N GLY A 435 -2.09 -12.51 13.92
CA GLY A 435 -2.71 -13.64 14.61
C GLY A 435 -2.66 -14.90 13.75
N SER A 436 -2.24 -16.03 14.32
CA SER A 436 -2.26 -17.33 13.63
C SER A 436 -3.35 -18.25 14.19
N ILE A 437 -4.05 -18.94 13.29
CA ILE A 437 -5.18 -19.81 13.58
C ILE A 437 -5.03 -21.12 12.80
N ASP A 438 -4.94 -22.26 13.50
CA ASP A 438 -4.97 -23.61 12.93
C ASP A 438 -6.37 -23.92 12.40
N LEU A 439 -6.46 -24.20 11.09
CA LEU A 439 -7.63 -24.69 10.35
C LEU A 439 -7.37 -26.05 9.68
N SER A 440 -6.29 -26.74 10.06
CA SER A 440 -5.87 -28.03 9.47
C SER A 440 -6.82 -29.19 9.78
N ASN A 441 -7.67 -29.04 10.80
CA ASN A 441 -8.64 -30.03 11.26
C ASN A 441 -10.06 -29.65 10.82
N PRO A 442 -10.73 -30.46 9.95
CA PRO A 442 -12.02 -30.08 9.37
C PRO A 442 -13.11 -29.71 10.37
N GLY A 443 -13.80 -28.60 10.08
CA GLY A 443 -14.90 -28.06 10.89
C GLY A 443 -14.45 -27.47 12.24
N THR A 444 -13.15 -27.27 12.46
CA THR A 444 -12.61 -26.76 13.74
C THR A 444 -11.52 -25.72 13.53
N TYR A 445 -11.43 -24.75 14.44
CA TYR A 445 -10.36 -23.74 14.44
C TYR A 445 -9.73 -23.62 15.84
N SER A 446 -8.44 -23.27 15.92
CA SER A 446 -7.80 -22.91 17.19
C SER A 446 -6.72 -21.85 17.03
N VAL A 447 -6.61 -20.91 17.99
CA VAL A 447 -5.61 -19.83 17.93
C VAL A 447 -4.25 -20.36 18.40
N CYS A 448 -3.20 -20.13 17.61
CA CYS A 448 -1.87 -20.69 17.82
C CYS A 448 -0.89 -19.69 18.44
N ASP A 449 -0.71 -18.54 17.80
CA ASP A 449 0.24 -17.50 18.19
C ASP A 449 -0.32 -16.12 17.86
N THR A 450 0.18 -15.09 18.53
CA THR A 450 -0.08 -13.69 18.19
C THR A 450 1.19 -12.87 18.42
N LYS A 451 1.57 -12.09 17.41
CA LYS A 451 2.71 -11.15 17.46
C LYS A 451 2.26 -9.76 17.05
N ALA A 452 3.02 -8.74 17.42
CA ALA A 452 2.84 -7.39 16.91
C ALA A 452 4.20 -6.77 16.55
N LEU A 453 4.35 -6.33 15.31
CA LEU A 453 5.56 -5.67 14.81
C LEU A 453 5.46 -4.16 15.06
N ALA A 454 6.32 -3.61 15.92
CA ALA A 454 6.29 -2.18 16.27
C ALA A 454 6.97 -1.28 15.23
N GLY A 455 6.31 -0.18 14.86
CA GLY A 455 6.81 0.83 13.90
C GLY A 455 6.56 0.46 12.44
N PHE A 456 5.59 -0.42 12.18
CA PHE A 456 5.23 -0.86 10.84
C PHE A 456 3.71 -0.75 10.63
N ALA A 457 3.35 -0.40 9.39
CA ALA A 457 2.05 -0.51 8.74
C ALA A 457 2.33 -0.31 7.23
N GLY A 458 1.94 -1.24 6.36
CA GLY A 458 2.41 -1.27 4.97
C GLY A 458 2.03 -2.56 4.23
N THR A 459 2.60 -2.77 3.05
CA THR A 459 2.30 -3.90 2.16
C THR A 459 2.76 -5.23 2.76
N ILE A 460 1.90 -6.25 2.65
CA ILE A 460 2.15 -7.63 3.08
C ILE A 460 2.34 -8.50 1.83
N TYR A 461 3.27 -9.44 1.88
CA TYR A 461 3.46 -10.50 0.89
C TYR A 461 3.67 -11.82 1.63
N CYS A 462 3.03 -12.91 1.20
CA CYS A 462 3.02 -14.17 1.93
C CYS A 462 3.40 -15.35 1.05
N THR A 463 4.27 -16.20 1.55
CA THR A 463 4.70 -17.46 0.94
C THR A 463 4.37 -18.61 1.91
N PRO A 464 4.47 -19.88 1.50
CA PRO A 464 4.21 -21.01 2.41
C PRO A 464 5.00 -20.97 3.73
N ASP A 465 6.23 -20.44 3.72
CA ASP A 465 7.16 -20.45 4.86
C ASP A 465 7.45 -19.04 5.44
N ASN A 466 7.01 -17.96 4.79
CA ASN A 466 7.37 -16.58 5.16
C ASN A 466 6.26 -15.54 4.94
N ILE A 467 6.11 -14.63 5.89
CA ILE A 467 5.43 -13.33 5.70
C ILE A 467 6.48 -12.24 5.55
N TYR A 468 6.30 -11.36 4.57
CA TYR A 468 7.11 -10.18 4.33
C TYR A 468 6.28 -8.93 4.57
N THR A 469 6.90 -7.93 5.21
CA THR A 469 6.27 -6.64 5.50
C THR A 469 7.12 -5.53 4.89
N ALA A 470 6.59 -4.79 3.91
CA ALA A 470 7.27 -3.70 3.20
C ALA A 470 6.63 -2.32 3.47
N ASN A 471 7.40 -1.35 3.97
CA ASN A 471 6.90 0.01 4.26
C ASN A 471 7.99 1.07 4.00
N GLY A 472 7.64 2.11 3.24
CA GLY A 472 8.44 3.32 3.08
C GLY A 472 8.29 3.97 1.71
N TYR A 473 8.72 5.23 1.58
CA TYR A 473 8.59 6.02 0.34
C TYR A 473 9.94 6.23 -0.36
N ASP A 474 10.86 7.01 0.24
CA ASP A 474 12.22 7.18 -0.29
C ASP A 474 13.06 5.90 -0.17
N LYS A 475 12.75 5.09 0.84
CA LYS A 475 13.37 3.80 1.16
C LYS A 475 12.36 2.89 1.83
N THR A 476 12.23 1.68 1.32
CA THR A 476 11.40 0.63 1.92
C THR A 476 12.20 -0.12 2.99
N GLU A 477 11.67 -0.20 4.20
CA GLU A 477 12.07 -1.18 5.22
C GLU A 477 11.28 -2.46 4.97
N ILE A 478 12.00 -3.55 4.70
CA ILE A 478 11.43 -4.88 4.48
C ILE A 478 11.82 -5.78 5.65
N THR A 479 10.85 -6.48 6.22
CA THR A 479 11.07 -7.50 7.27
C THR A 479 10.51 -8.84 6.81
N ARG A 480 11.33 -9.90 6.87
CA ARG A 480 10.92 -11.29 6.68
C ARG A 480 10.64 -11.93 8.03
N ILE A 481 9.51 -12.59 8.13
CA ILE A 481 8.98 -13.27 9.31
C ILE A 481 8.75 -14.72 8.89
N ALA A 482 9.50 -15.65 9.48
CA ALA A 482 9.30 -17.07 9.24
C ALA A 482 8.02 -17.55 9.91
N ILE A 483 7.27 -18.38 9.20
CA ILE A 483 6.06 -19.04 9.67
C ILE A 483 6.18 -20.56 9.49
N ASP A 484 5.82 -21.32 10.52
CA ASP A 484 5.92 -22.79 10.55
C ASP A 484 4.91 -23.32 11.59
N GLY A 485 3.92 -24.10 11.17
CA GLY A 485 2.96 -24.75 12.08
C GLY A 485 2.22 -23.76 13.01
N GLY A 486 1.83 -22.60 12.48
CA GLY A 486 1.16 -21.54 13.23
C GLY A 486 2.05 -20.66 14.12
N LYS A 487 3.36 -20.91 14.14
CA LYS A 487 4.34 -20.08 14.86
C LYS A 487 4.75 -18.86 14.03
N ILE A 488 5.03 -17.73 14.69
CA ILE A 488 5.45 -16.48 14.01
C ILE A 488 6.79 -16.00 14.60
N GLU A 489 7.87 -15.99 13.81
CA GLU A 489 9.21 -15.57 14.27
C GLU A 489 9.92 -14.60 13.30
N PRO A 490 10.45 -13.45 13.77
CA PRO A 490 11.24 -12.55 12.93
C PRO A 490 12.53 -13.23 12.45
N ALA A 491 12.82 -13.15 11.14
CA ALA A 491 13.92 -13.88 10.51
C ALA A 491 15.03 -12.96 9.93
N ALA A 492 14.65 -11.92 9.19
CA ALA A 492 15.61 -10.93 8.63
C ALA A 492 14.96 -9.56 8.38
N SER A 493 15.75 -8.50 8.22
CA SER A 493 15.29 -7.23 7.63
C SER A 493 16.35 -6.53 6.77
N CYS A 494 15.90 -5.71 5.82
CA CYS A 494 16.76 -4.86 5.00
C CYS A 494 16.11 -3.50 4.71
N LYS A 495 16.89 -2.59 4.11
CA LYS A 495 16.41 -1.28 3.63
C LYS A 495 16.85 -1.06 2.20
N LEU A 496 15.88 -0.97 1.29
CA LEU A 496 16.09 -0.76 -0.15
C LEU A 496 15.72 0.67 -0.54
N THR A 497 16.23 1.14 -1.69
CA THR A 497 15.89 2.47 -2.22
C THR A 497 14.55 2.42 -2.95
N GLY A 498 13.74 3.46 -2.81
CA GLY A 498 12.41 3.54 -3.39
C GLY A 498 11.32 2.85 -2.56
N TYR A 499 10.09 2.92 -3.08
CA TYR A 499 8.90 2.27 -2.54
C TYR A 499 8.54 1.04 -3.35
N VAL A 500 8.04 0.02 -2.67
CA VAL A 500 7.37 -1.15 -3.28
C VAL A 500 5.93 -0.72 -3.61
N LEU A 501 5.43 -1.04 -4.81
CA LEU A 501 4.09 -0.62 -5.26
C LEU A 501 2.98 -1.35 -4.50
N ASP A 502 3.09 -2.67 -4.47
CA ASP A 502 2.09 -3.67 -4.09
C ASP A 502 2.79 -5.01 -3.78
N GLN A 503 2.05 -6.11 -3.60
CA GLN A 503 2.70 -7.40 -3.31
C GLN A 503 3.18 -8.15 -4.56
N PHE A 504 2.57 -7.89 -5.74
CA PHE A 504 3.14 -8.20 -7.07
C PHE A 504 4.59 -7.77 -7.27
N SER A 505 4.94 -6.66 -6.64
CA SER A 505 6.30 -6.13 -6.64
C SER A 505 7.27 -6.92 -5.75
N MET A 506 6.88 -8.06 -5.17
CA MET A 506 7.68 -8.97 -4.35
C MET A 506 7.50 -10.43 -4.79
N SER A 507 8.52 -11.28 -4.62
CA SER A 507 8.42 -12.73 -4.88
C SER A 507 9.55 -13.54 -4.24
N GLU A 508 9.29 -14.75 -3.74
CA GLU A 508 10.28 -15.74 -3.32
C GLU A 508 10.43 -16.84 -4.38
N TYR A 509 11.64 -17.09 -4.85
CA TYR A 509 11.89 -18.14 -5.84
C TYR A 509 13.32 -18.69 -5.76
N ASN A 510 13.45 -20.02 -5.85
CA ASN A 510 14.73 -20.74 -5.77
C ASN A 510 15.62 -20.36 -4.56
N GLY A 511 15.01 -19.97 -3.44
CA GLY A 511 15.70 -19.55 -2.21
C GLY A 511 16.24 -18.11 -2.24
N TYR A 512 15.69 -17.26 -3.10
CA TYR A 512 15.95 -15.83 -3.16
C TYR A 512 14.66 -15.04 -3.01
N PHE A 513 14.72 -13.94 -2.27
CA PHE A 513 13.68 -12.93 -2.25
C PHE A 513 13.95 -11.87 -3.32
N ARG A 514 12.92 -11.51 -4.09
CA ARG A 514 12.98 -10.61 -5.24
C ARG A 514 12.01 -9.48 -5.01
N VAL A 515 12.38 -8.25 -5.37
CA VAL A 515 11.53 -7.09 -5.14
C VAL A 515 11.83 -5.97 -6.13
N ALA A 516 10.77 -5.37 -6.68
CA ALA A 516 10.82 -4.21 -7.54
C ALA A 516 10.43 -2.94 -6.79
N THR A 517 11.07 -1.81 -7.06
CA THR A 517 10.77 -0.52 -6.43
C THR A 517 10.89 0.65 -7.38
N SER A 518 10.18 1.74 -7.07
CA SER A 518 10.32 3.04 -7.73
C SER A 518 10.92 4.09 -6.79
N GLU A 519 11.89 4.88 -7.26
CA GLU A 519 12.57 5.96 -6.54
C GLU A 519 12.13 7.31 -7.12
N ASN A 520 11.50 8.16 -6.29
CA ASN A 520 11.16 9.54 -6.63
C ASN A 520 12.17 10.51 -5.99
N ARG A 521 13.13 11.04 -6.75
CA ARG A 521 14.22 11.87 -6.21
C ARG A 521 14.21 13.30 -6.72
N TRP A 522 13.99 14.25 -5.81
CA TRP A 522 14.19 15.68 -6.07
C TRP A 522 15.68 16.03 -6.09
N ILE A 523 16.17 16.53 -7.22
CA ILE A 523 17.55 17.00 -7.43
C ILE A 523 17.53 18.51 -7.54
N SER A 524 18.30 19.20 -6.69
CA SER A 524 18.45 20.64 -6.82
C SER A 524 19.38 20.99 -7.98
N ILE A 525 18.85 21.69 -8.97
CA ILE A 525 19.57 22.19 -10.16
C ILE A 525 20.01 23.66 -9.99
N GLY A 526 19.86 24.20 -8.77
CA GLY A 526 20.33 25.51 -8.37
C GLY A 526 21.84 25.72 -8.47
N ASN A 527 22.25 26.98 -8.46
CA ASN A 527 23.64 27.37 -8.27
C ASN A 527 23.78 28.16 -6.96
N THR A 528 25.02 28.41 -6.52
CA THR A 528 25.29 29.02 -5.19
C THR A 528 24.64 30.40 -4.99
N PHE A 529 24.16 31.07 -6.04
CA PHE A 529 23.41 32.31 -5.93
C PHE A 529 21.91 32.09 -5.69
N THR A 530 21.29 31.07 -6.29
CA THR A 530 19.85 30.77 -6.15
C THR A 530 19.54 30.18 -4.76
N ASP A 531 20.38 29.24 -4.30
CA ASP A 531 20.35 28.71 -2.93
C ASP A 531 20.45 29.81 -1.86
N MET A 532 21.26 30.84 -2.13
CA MET A 532 21.52 31.94 -1.19
C MET A 532 20.35 32.93 -1.10
N ILE A 533 19.45 32.95 -2.09
CA ILE A 533 18.24 33.78 -2.11
C ILE A 533 16.95 32.97 -1.90
N GLY A 534 17.05 31.69 -1.54
CA GLY A 534 15.91 30.84 -1.20
C GLY A 534 15.11 30.30 -2.38
N TRP A 535 15.64 30.42 -3.61
CA TRP A 535 15.01 29.89 -4.81
C TRP A 535 15.71 28.57 -5.16
N SER A 536 15.10 27.43 -4.84
CA SER A 536 15.54 26.12 -5.33
C SER A 536 14.72 25.74 -6.55
N ASP A 537 15.36 25.75 -7.72
CA ASP A 537 14.86 24.98 -8.86
C ASP A 537 15.20 23.51 -8.52
N ASP A 538 14.18 22.72 -8.18
CA ASP A 538 14.30 21.30 -7.87
C ASP A 538 13.58 20.48 -8.95
N GLU A 539 14.30 19.51 -9.53
CA GLU A 539 13.82 18.64 -10.61
C GLU A 539 13.50 17.25 -10.03
N LEU A 540 12.31 16.72 -10.29
CA LEU A 540 11.96 15.35 -9.91
C LEU A 540 12.50 14.40 -10.98
N VAL A 541 13.48 13.58 -10.60
CA VAL A 541 13.98 12.46 -11.41
C VAL A 541 13.42 11.16 -10.84
N ARG A 542 12.93 10.28 -11.71
CA ARG A 542 12.45 8.95 -11.29
C ARG A 542 13.32 7.82 -11.81
N ASN A 543 13.43 6.76 -11.02
CA ASN A 543 14.17 5.56 -11.39
C ASN A 543 13.44 4.33 -10.86
N ASN A 544 13.62 3.19 -11.53
CA ASN A 544 13.05 1.92 -11.12
C ASN A 544 14.18 0.92 -10.88
N HIS A 545 13.97 0.02 -9.92
CA HIS A 545 14.95 -0.95 -9.48
C HIS A 545 14.30 -2.33 -9.39
N VAL A 546 15.04 -3.39 -9.71
CA VAL A 546 14.73 -4.77 -9.32
C VAL A 546 15.90 -5.31 -8.54
N TYR A 547 15.65 -5.78 -7.31
CA TYR A 547 16.64 -6.37 -6.42
C TYR A 547 16.41 -7.87 -6.27
N VAL A 548 17.50 -8.62 -6.15
CA VAL A 548 17.51 -10.03 -5.76
C VAL A 548 18.34 -10.17 -4.49
N LEU A 549 17.77 -10.77 -3.46
CA LEU A 549 18.32 -10.89 -2.11
C LEU A 549 18.36 -12.36 -1.67
N ASP A 550 19.30 -12.71 -0.80
CA ASP A 550 19.22 -13.98 -0.08
C ASP A 550 18.16 -13.95 1.03
N MET A 551 17.89 -15.10 1.65
CA MET A 551 16.89 -15.20 2.72
C MET A 551 17.32 -14.50 4.03
N ASP A 552 18.59 -14.13 4.19
CA ASP A 552 19.06 -13.25 5.26
C ASP A 552 18.86 -11.75 4.89
N LEU A 553 18.20 -11.48 3.75
CA LEU A 553 17.92 -10.18 3.14
C LEU A 553 19.17 -9.34 2.82
N ASN A 554 20.27 -10.00 2.44
CA ASN A 554 21.41 -9.35 1.82
C ASN A 554 21.21 -9.27 0.31
N THR A 555 21.40 -8.08 -0.29
CA THR A 555 21.33 -7.91 -1.76
C THR A 555 22.46 -8.70 -2.45
N ILE A 556 22.07 -9.61 -3.34
CA ILE A 556 22.95 -10.45 -4.16
C ILE A 556 23.19 -9.83 -5.53
N GLY A 557 22.14 -9.24 -6.12
CA GLY A 557 22.19 -8.53 -7.38
C GLY A 557 21.05 -7.51 -7.50
N SER A 558 21.18 -6.60 -8.45
CA SER A 558 20.16 -5.61 -8.77
C SER A 558 20.34 -5.06 -10.17
N ILE A 559 19.25 -4.58 -10.76
CA ILE A 559 19.26 -3.73 -11.96
C ILE A 559 18.46 -2.46 -11.70
N SER A 560 18.86 -1.36 -12.33
CA SER A 560 18.30 -0.02 -12.21
C SER A 560 18.26 0.66 -13.58
N ASP A 561 17.78 1.90 -13.63
CA ASP A 561 17.88 2.80 -14.78
C ASP A 561 17.06 2.35 -16.01
N PHE A 562 15.91 1.71 -15.74
CA PHE A 562 14.85 1.39 -16.71
C PHE A 562 13.55 2.14 -16.38
N GLY A 563 12.71 2.39 -17.38
CA GLY A 563 11.55 3.29 -17.23
C GLY A 563 11.97 4.66 -16.68
N LEU A 564 12.98 5.30 -17.28
CA LEU A 564 13.54 6.55 -16.76
C LEU A 564 12.47 7.64 -16.71
N ASP A 565 12.40 8.32 -15.56
CA ASP A 565 11.35 9.29 -15.21
C ASP A 565 9.93 8.71 -15.12
N GLU A 566 9.75 7.39 -15.18
CA GLU A 566 8.48 6.69 -14.99
C GLU A 566 8.44 5.99 -13.62
N ASN A 567 7.25 5.61 -13.15
CA ASN A 567 7.08 4.70 -12.00
C ASN A 567 6.48 3.37 -12.47
N ILE A 568 6.79 2.29 -11.74
CA ILE A 568 6.17 0.97 -11.90
C ILE A 568 4.65 1.07 -11.75
N LYS A 569 3.93 0.31 -12.58
CA LYS A 569 2.45 0.17 -12.58
C LYS A 569 1.95 -1.24 -12.40
N SER A 570 2.76 -2.23 -12.75
CA SER A 570 2.49 -3.64 -12.52
C SER A 570 3.79 -4.42 -12.64
N VAL A 571 3.89 -5.52 -11.88
CA VAL A 571 4.99 -6.47 -11.92
C VAL A 571 4.40 -7.86 -12.05
N ASN A 572 5.08 -8.77 -12.76
CA ASN A 572 4.78 -10.19 -12.74
C ASN A 572 6.09 -10.97 -12.71
N PHE A 573 6.36 -11.68 -11.61
CA PHE A 573 7.50 -12.57 -11.52
C PHE A 573 7.12 -13.97 -12.04
N SER A 574 7.73 -14.41 -13.13
CA SER A 574 7.42 -15.69 -13.78
C SER A 574 8.69 -16.54 -13.93
N GLY A 575 8.86 -17.52 -13.04
CA GLY A 575 10.07 -18.35 -13.00
C GLY A 575 11.33 -17.51 -12.86
N ASP A 576 12.27 -17.62 -13.81
CA ASP A 576 13.52 -16.85 -13.83
C ASP A 576 13.36 -15.41 -14.37
N ILE A 577 12.16 -14.93 -14.70
CA ILE A 577 11.93 -13.64 -15.38
C ILE A 577 11.06 -12.72 -14.51
N ALA A 578 11.35 -11.41 -14.53
CA ALA A 578 10.42 -10.37 -14.08
C ALA A 578 9.91 -9.57 -15.27
N TYR A 579 8.59 -9.46 -15.40
CA TYR A 579 7.92 -8.55 -16.32
C TYR A 579 7.50 -7.30 -15.57
N VAL A 580 7.91 -6.12 -16.04
CA VAL A 580 7.67 -4.84 -15.33
C VAL A 580 7.10 -3.80 -16.29
N VAL A 581 6.00 -3.17 -15.89
CA VAL A 581 5.28 -2.13 -16.64
C VAL A 581 5.54 -0.78 -15.98
N THR A 582 5.89 0.26 -16.75
CA THR A 582 6.23 1.60 -16.21
C THR A 582 5.55 2.72 -17.00
N TYR A 583 4.96 3.70 -16.31
CA TYR A 583 4.18 4.75 -16.99
C TYR A 583 4.45 6.17 -16.52
N GLU A 584 4.71 7.05 -17.50
CA GLU A 584 4.39 8.48 -17.42
C GLU A 584 3.50 8.94 -18.60
N GLN A 585 3.86 8.61 -19.86
CA GLN A 585 3.08 8.95 -21.06
C GLN A 585 2.94 7.83 -22.10
N THR A 586 3.89 6.90 -22.22
CA THR A 586 3.79 5.71 -23.10
C THR A 586 4.49 4.55 -22.43
N ASP A 587 3.83 3.41 -22.26
CA ASP A 587 4.30 2.35 -21.35
C ASP A 587 5.20 1.31 -22.04
N PRO A 588 6.43 1.06 -21.56
CA PRO A 588 7.21 -0.12 -21.88
C PRO A 588 6.94 -1.28 -20.91
N LEU A 589 6.46 -2.41 -21.44
CA LEU A 589 6.61 -3.71 -20.79
C LEU A 589 8.07 -4.17 -20.96
N PHE A 590 8.83 -4.19 -19.86
CA PHE A 590 10.18 -4.75 -19.80
C PHE A 590 10.15 -6.24 -19.45
N ALA A 591 11.01 -7.04 -20.09
CA ALA A 591 11.39 -8.36 -19.60
C ALA A 591 12.80 -8.34 -19.00
N ILE A 592 12.95 -8.82 -17.76
CA ILE A 592 14.21 -8.81 -17.00
C ILE A 592 14.58 -10.25 -16.60
N ASP A 593 15.75 -10.71 -17.05
CA ASP A 593 16.34 -12.00 -16.68
C ASP A 593 16.90 -11.94 -15.26
N LEU A 594 16.45 -12.87 -14.41
CA LEU A 594 16.89 -13.08 -13.03
C LEU A 594 17.51 -14.48 -12.82
N SER A 595 17.68 -15.29 -13.88
CA SER A 595 18.25 -16.65 -13.84
C SER A 595 19.67 -16.70 -13.25
N ASN A 596 20.39 -15.58 -13.32
CA ASN A 596 21.59 -15.31 -12.54
C ASN A 596 21.28 -14.24 -11.46
N PRO A 597 20.97 -14.63 -10.21
CA PRO A 597 20.64 -13.72 -9.11
C PRO A 597 21.65 -12.59 -8.86
N ALA A 598 22.92 -12.78 -9.23
CA ALA A 598 23.97 -11.79 -9.04
C ALA A 598 24.14 -10.82 -10.22
N GLN A 599 23.50 -11.08 -11.36
CA GLN A 599 23.58 -10.24 -12.57
C GLN A 599 22.23 -10.19 -13.32
N PRO A 600 21.19 -9.55 -12.75
CA PRO A 600 19.96 -9.25 -13.49
C PRO A 600 20.23 -8.46 -14.79
N THR A 601 19.51 -8.78 -15.88
CA THR A 601 19.65 -8.06 -17.16
C THR A 601 18.33 -7.86 -17.89
N ILE A 602 18.10 -6.68 -18.48
CA ILE A 602 16.96 -6.43 -19.37
C ILE A 602 17.17 -7.23 -20.67
N MET A 603 16.15 -7.97 -21.09
CA MET A 603 16.11 -8.77 -22.31
C MET A 603 15.44 -8.02 -23.46
N ASP A 604 14.30 -7.39 -23.20
CA ASP A 604 13.49 -6.66 -24.19
C ASP A 604 12.60 -5.57 -23.56
N GLU A 605 12.08 -4.68 -24.41
CA GLU A 605 11.24 -3.51 -24.07
C GLU A 605 10.12 -3.31 -25.12
N LEU A 606 8.88 -3.73 -24.79
CA LEU A 606 7.71 -3.58 -25.67
C LEU A 606 6.87 -2.35 -25.28
N LYS A 607 6.88 -1.30 -26.11
CA LYS A 607 6.10 -0.08 -25.86
C LYS A 607 4.67 -0.16 -26.41
N LEU A 608 3.68 0.14 -25.57
CA LEU A 608 2.27 0.24 -25.92
C LEU A 608 1.61 1.55 -25.39
N PRO A 609 0.57 2.08 -26.06
CA PRO A 609 -0.25 3.15 -25.50
C PRO A 609 -1.04 2.69 -24.27
N GLY A 610 -0.99 3.47 -23.18
CA GLY A 610 -1.59 3.13 -21.89
C GLY A 610 -0.90 1.95 -21.19
N PHE A 611 -1.32 1.63 -19.98
CA PHE A 611 -0.58 0.73 -19.08
C PHE A 611 -1.45 -0.41 -18.52
N SER A 612 -0.82 -1.55 -18.22
CA SER A 612 -1.43 -2.61 -17.43
C SER A 612 -1.32 -2.25 -15.95
N THR A 613 -2.42 -2.26 -15.22
CA THR A 613 -2.43 -2.19 -13.74
C THR A 613 -2.22 -3.56 -13.12
N TYR A 614 -2.49 -4.62 -13.88
CA TYR A 614 -2.39 -6.00 -13.45
C TYR A 614 -1.94 -6.90 -14.62
N MET A 615 -1.15 -7.93 -14.31
CA MET A 615 -0.67 -8.91 -15.29
C MET A 615 -0.64 -10.31 -14.69
N GLN A 616 -1.20 -11.29 -15.41
CA GLN A 616 -1.26 -12.69 -15.01
C GLN A 616 -0.83 -13.60 -16.17
N LYS A 617 -0.17 -14.72 -15.84
CA LYS A 617 0.16 -15.77 -16.80
C LYS A 617 -1.14 -16.43 -17.33
N TRP A 618 -1.30 -16.44 -18.65
CA TRP A 618 -2.43 -17.10 -19.32
C TRP A 618 -2.08 -18.56 -19.68
N ASP A 619 -0.90 -18.78 -20.25
CA ASP A 619 -0.30 -20.11 -20.46
C ASP A 619 1.24 -20.01 -20.50
N ASP A 620 1.95 -21.08 -20.87
CA ASP A 620 3.42 -21.13 -20.91
C ASP A 620 4.08 -20.15 -21.91
N GLY A 621 3.33 -19.59 -22.86
CA GLY A 621 3.83 -18.61 -23.83
C GLY A 621 3.00 -17.32 -23.91
N HIS A 622 2.03 -17.11 -23.01
CA HIS A 622 1.21 -15.91 -22.98
C HIS A 622 1.03 -15.30 -21.59
N LEU A 623 1.08 -13.97 -21.52
CA LEU A 623 0.73 -13.15 -20.37
C LEU A 623 -0.47 -12.27 -20.73
N ILE A 624 -1.52 -12.26 -19.90
CA ILE A 624 -2.66 -11.34 -20.05
C ILE A 624 -2.47 -10.12 -19.14
N GLY A 625 -2.61 -8.93 -19.71
CA GLY A 625 -2.60 -7.66 -18.98
C GLY A 625 -3.96 -6.97 -19.02
N PHE A 626 -4.36 -6.37 -17.89
CA PHE A 626 -5.54 -5.51 -17.80
C PHE A 626 -5.15 -4.15 -17.23
N GLY A 627 -5.80 -3.08 -17.68
CA GLY A 627 -5.54 -1.74 -17.17
C GLY A 627 -6.14 -0.62 -18.01
N ILE A 628 -5.39 0.46 -18.15
CA ILE A 628 -5.84 1.74 -18.72
C ILE A 628 -5.42 1.86 -20.18
N ASN A 629 -6.38 2.19 -21.05
CA ASN A 629 -6.10 2.55 -22.45
C ASN A 629 -5.71 4.04 -22.55
N ALA A 630 -4.82 4.38 -23.48
CA ALA A 630 -4.46 5.77 -23.78
C ALA A 630 -4.15 5.96 -25.27
N ASP A 631 -4.11 7.21 -25.72
CA ASP A 631 -3.63 7.57 -27.06
C ASP A 631 -2.09 7.67 -27.15
N GLU A 632 -1.56 7.91 -28.36
CA GLU A 632 -0.11 8.11 -28.60
C GLU A 632 0.50 9.31 -27.83
N GLY A 633 -0.34 10.19 -27.28
CA GLY A 633 0.07 11.32 -26.44
C GLY A 633 -0.01 11.04 -24.93
N GLY A 634 -0.33 9.81 -24.53
CA GLY A 634 -0.48 9.39 -23.15
C GLY A 634 -1.78 9.85 -22.48
N VAL A 635 -2.72 10.41 -23.24
CA VAL A 635 -4.02 10.82 -22.70
C VAL A 635 -4.86 9.57 -22.51
N GLN A 636 -5.21 9.26 -21.26
CA GLN A 636 -6.06 8.11 -20.93
C GLN A 636 -7.41 8.21 -21.67
N THR A 637 -7.77 7.16 -22.40
CA THR A 637 -9.00 7.09 -23.21
C THR A 637 -10.01 6.10 -22.63
N GLY A 638 -9.61 5.11 -21.83
CA GLY A 638 -10.53 4.12 -21.27
C GLY A 638 -9.82 2.97 -20.58
N ILE A 639 -10.34 1.76 -20.73
CA ILE A 639 -9.73 0.52 -20.22
C ILE A 639 -9.31 -0.41 -21.36
N LYS A 640 -8.30 -1.25 -21.14
CA LYS A 640 -7.81 -2.25 -22.11
C LYS A 640 -7.54 -3.61 -21.48
N ALA A 641 -7.66 -4.64 -22.30
CA ALA A 641 -7.11 -5.97 -22.10
C ALA A 641 -6.11 -6.26 -23.23
N VAL A 642 -4.93 -6.78 -22.89
CA VAL A 642 -3.81 -7.04 -23.81
C VAL A 642 -3.35 -8.48 -23.60
N MET A 643 -3.09 -9.20 -24.69
CA MET A 643 -2.42 -10.50 -24.67
C MET A 643 -1.00 -10.32 -25.21
N PHE A 644 -0.02 -10.68 -24.40
CA PHE A 644 1.40 -10.65 -24.75
C PHE A 644 1.88 -12.05 -25.09
N ASP A 645 2.63 -12.21 -26.17
CA ASP A 645 3.47 -13.39 -26.43
C ASP A 645 4.79 -13.18 -25.67
N ASN A 646 5.05 -14.06 -24.71
CA ASN A 646 6.28 -14.08 -23.91
C ASN A 646 7.06 -15.40 -24.08
N SER A 647 6.79 -16.16 -25.15
CA SER A 647 7.44 -17.44 -25.45
C SER A 647 8.93 -17.31 -25.83
N ASP A 648 9.34 -16.14 -26.34
CA ASP A 648 10.73 -15.69 -26.41
C ASP A 648 10.85 -14.34 -25.68
N PRO A 649 11.50 -14.30 -24.50
CA PRO A 649 11.56 -13.07 -23.70
C PRO A 649 12.53 -12.02 -24.25
N TYR A 650 13.21 -12.29 -25.39
CA TYR A 650 14.00 -11.33 -26.16
C TYR A 650 13.22 -10.70 -27.34
N ASP A 651 11.94 -11.06 -27.53
CA ASP A 651 11.10 -10.59 -28.64
C ASP A 651 9.61 -10.58 -28.21
N LEU A 652 9.29 -9.77 -27.20
CA LEU A 652 7.95 -9.57 -26.65
C LEU A 652 7.01 -8.95 -27.70
N LYS A 653 5.78 -9.45 -27.79
CA LYS A 653 4.79 -8.93 -28.76
C LYS A 653 3.39 -8.80 -28.16
N GLU A 654 2.68 -7.75 -28.55
CA GLU A 654 1.22 -7.75 -28.50
C GLU A 654 0.68 -8.73 -29.55
N VAL A 655 -0.10 -9.71 -29.10
CA VAL A 655 -0.77 -10.72 -29.94
C VAL A 655 -2.29 -10.77 -29.72
N GLY A 656 -2.83 -9.81 -28.96
CA GLY A 656 -4.26 -9.59 -28.79
C GLY A 656 -4.54 -8.29 -28.06
N PHE A 657 -5.55 -7.55 -28.50
CA PHE A 657 -5.93 -6.26 -27.92
C PHE A 657 -7.46 -6.11 -27.91
N TYR A 658 -7.99 -5.57 -26.81
CA TYR A 658 -9.37 -5.13 -26.68
C TYR A 658 -9.41 -3.89 -25.80
N ALA A 659 -10.20 -2.89 -26.17
CA ALA A 659 -10.36 -1.68 -25.36
C ALA A 659 -11.81 -1.17 -25.41
N ILE A 660 -12.20 -0.51 -24.31
CA ILE A 660 -13.44 0.26 -24.24
C ILE A 660 -13.07 1.70 -23.93
N ASP A 661 -13.09 2.55 -24.95
CA ASP A 661 -12.84 3.97 -24.83
C ASP A 661 -14.08 4.72 -24.32
N ARG A 662 -13.85 5.71 -23.44
CA ARG A 662 -14.89 6.66 -23.02
C ARG A 662 -15.36 7.49 -24.21
N HIS A 663 -16.66 7.75 -24.26
CA HIS A 663 -17.23 8.70 -25.22
C HIS A 663 -17.20 10.12 -24.65
N ASN A 664 -17.31 11.12 -25.52
CA ASN A 664 -17.52 12.51 -25.10
C ASN A 664 -18.73 12.59 -24.15
N ASP A 665 -18.59 13.37 -23.08
CA ASP A 665 -19.60 13.53 -22.02
C ASP A 665 -19.93 12.25 -21.21
N THR A 666 -19.00 11.28 -21.17
CA THR A 666 -19.07 10.10 -20.29
C THR A 666 -17.78 9.86 -19.49
N TRP A 667 -17.92 9.25 -18.32
CA TRP A 667 -16.86 8.65 -17.52
C TRP A 667 -16.97 7.13 -17.59
N LEU A 668 -15.83 6.46 -17.57
CA LEU A 668 -15.73 5.01 -17.62
C LEU A 668 -14.62 4.57 -16.68
N TRP A 669 -14.89 3.56 -15.84
CA TRP A 669 -13.91 2.92 -14.97
C TRP A 669 -14.22 1.43 -14.81
N SER A 670 -13.31 0.71 -14.16
CA SER A 670 -13.47 -0.71 -13.82
C SER A 670 -12.81 -0.96 -12.47
N GLY A 671 -13.49 -1.70 -11.58
CA GLY A 671 -12.90 -2.14 -10.31
C GLY A 671 -11.60 -2.93 -10.51
N ALA A 672 -11.50 -3.68 -11.61
CA ALA A 672 -10.32 -4.44 -11.99
C ALA A 672 -9.05 -3.60 -12.30
N THR A 673 -9.15 -2.27 -12.31
CA THR A 673 -7.96 -1.40 -12.44
C THR A 673 -7.21 -1.17 -11.13
N TYR A 674 -7.79 -1.57 -10.00
CA TYR A 674 -7.18 -1.46 -8.66
C TYR A 674 -7.47 -2.66 -7.74
N GLU A 675 -8.40 -3.54 -8.15
CA GLU A 675 -8.85 -4.71 -7.40
C GLU A 675 -9.07 -5.86 -8.39
N HIS A 676 -8.07 -6.72 -8.56
CA HIS A 676 -8.04 -7.68 -9.67
C HIS A 676 -8.73 -9.01 -9.36
N LYS A 677 -9.14 -9.30 -8.12
CA LYS A 677 -10.20 -10.32 -7.87
C LYS A 677 -11.49 -10.01 -8.63
N ALA A 678 -11.69 -8.76 -9.06
CA ALA A 678 -12.78 -8.40 -9.97
C ALA A 678 -12.65 -9.05 -11.36
N LEU A 679 -11.46 -9.54 -11.75
CA LEU A 679 -11.23 -10.26 -13.01
C LEU A 679 -11.62 -11.74 -12.88
N LEU A 680 -12.35 -12.25 -13.85
CA LEU A 680 -12.52 -13.68 -14.07
C LEU A 680 -11.48 -14.14 -15.09
N ILE A 681 -10.43 -14.84 -14.65
CA ILE A 681 -9.37 -15.35 -15.51
C ILE A 681 -9.42 -16.88 -15.53
N ALA A 682 -9.96 -17.44 -16.62
CA ALA A 682 -10.20 -18.87 -16.78
C ALA A 682 -9.67 -19.37 -18.14
N PRO A 683 -8.34 -19.53 -18.31
CA PRO A 683 -7.72 -19.99 -19.55
C PRO A 683 -8.25 -21.37 -20.02
N GLU A 684 -8.57 -22.26 -19.10
CA GLU A 684 -9.14 -23.59 -19.33
C GLU A 684 -10.57 -23.56 -19.91
N LYS A 685 -11.31 -22.46 -19.69
CA LYS A 685 -12.59 -22.15 -20.36
C LYS A 685 -12.41 -21.23 -21.57
N ASN A 686 -11.19 -20.74 -21.82
CA ASN A 686 -10.89 -19.64 -22.74
C ASN A 686 -11.80 -18.43 -22.49
N LEU A 687 -11.90 -18.04 -21.22
CA LEU A 687 -12.80 -17.00 -20.74
C LEU A 687 -12.01 -15.97 -19.91
N PHE A 688 -12.16 -14.71 -20.28
CA PHE A 688 -11.63 -13.57 -19.54
C PHE A 688 -12.75 -12.57 -19.30
N GLY A 689 -12.98 -12.14 -18.06
CA GLY A 689 -14.08 -11.23 -17.75
C GLY A 689 -13.71 -10.15 -16.73
N PHE A 690 -14.41 -9.02 -16.79
CA PHE A 690 -14.15 -7.86 -15.95
C PHE A 690 -15.39 -6.95 -15.83
N PRO A 691 -15.58 -6.25 -14.69
CA PRO A 691 -16.64 -5.27 -14.54
C PRO A 691 -16.30 -3.97 -15.26
N VAL A 692 -17.30 -3.21 -15.66
CA VAL A 692 -17.16 -1.87 -16.25
C VAL A 692 -18.32 -1.02 -15.76
N THR A 693 -18.04 0.13 -15.17
CA THR A 693 -19.07 1.12 -14.82
C THR A 693 -18.94 2.33 -15.72
N ILE A 694 -20.07 2.77 -16.30
CA ILE A 694 -20.18 3.90 -17.20
C ILE A 694 -21.14 4.90 -16.58
N HIS A 695 -20.70 6.16 -16.45
CA HIS A 695 -21.52 7.29 -16.03
C HIS A 695 -21.62 8.31 -17.17
N GLY A 696 -22.82 8.81 -17.46
CA GLY A 696 -23.02 9.84 -18.47
C GLY A 696 -24.30 10.62 -18.27
N TYR A 697 -24.61 11.51 -19.22
CA TYR A 697 -25.82 12.34 -19.18
C TYR A 697 -26.75 12.04 -20.36
N LEU A 698 -28.06 11.95 -20.09
CA LEU A 698 -29.06 11.75 -21.13
C LEU A 698 -29.14 12.99 -22.06
N PRO A 699 -29.13 12.80 -23.39
CA PRO A 699 -29.25 13.91 -24.33
C PRO A 699 -30.53 14.72 -24.11
N ASN A 700 -30.38 16.05 -24.07
CA ASN A 700 -31.40 17.08 -23.88
C ASN A 700 -31.93 17.29 -22.44
N THR A 701 -31.92 16.29 -21.56
CA THR A 701 -32.38 16.48 -20.17
C THR A 701 -31.25 16.79 -19.21
N TYR A 702 -30.03 16.29 -19.49
CA TYR A 702 -28.88 16.31 -18.56
C TYR A 702 -29.14 15.54 -17.25
N ASP A 703 -30.08 14.59 -17.25
CA ASP A 703 -30.21 13.63 -16.15
C ASP A 703 -29.02 12.66 -16.18
N PRO A 704 -28.36 12.37 -15.05
CA PRO A 704 -27.30 11.37 -15.00
C PRO A 704 -27.88 9.97 -15.23
N TYR A 705 -27.09 9.10 -15.85
CA TYR A 705 -27.32 7.67 -15.88
C TYR A 705 -26.03 6.93 -15.54
N TYR A 706 -26.19 5.79 -14.88
CA TYR A 706 -25.11 4.87 -14.55
C TYR A 706 -25.48 3.48 -15.06
N THR A 707 -24.55 2.82 -15.73
CA THR A 707 -24.72 1.43 -16.17
C THR A 707 -23.52 0.64 -15.68
N SER A 708 -23.76 -0.42 -14.91
CA SER A 708 -22.73 -1.43 -14.66
C SER A 708 -22.83 -2.53 -15.69
N LYS A 709 -21.68 -3.09 -16.05
CA LYS A 709 -21.57 -4.27 -16.90
C LYS A 709 -20.55 -5.23 -16.32
N TYR A 710 -20.69 -6.51 -16.64
CA TYR A 710 -19.60 -7.47 -16.60
C TYR A 710 -19.39 -7.99 -18.03
N VAL A 711 -18.25 -7.68 -18.62
CA VAL A 711 -17.90 -8.00 -20.00
C VAL A 711 -17.17 -9.33 -20.03
N PHE A 712 -17.50 -10.20 -21.00
CA PHE A 712 -16.84 -11.50 -21.18
C PHE A 712 -16.19 -11.60 -22.56
N LEU A 713 -14.89 -11.87 -22.56
CA LEU A 713 -14.02 -12.07 -23.71
C LEU A 713 -13.53 -13.52 -23.77
N SER A 714 -13.05 -13.90 -24.95
CA SER A 714 -12.28 -15.12 -25.20
C SER A 714 -11.14 -14.80 -26.16
N TYR A 715 -10.10 -15.61 -26.22
CA TYR A 715 -8.96 -15.40 -27.12
C TYR A 715 -8.97 -16.44 -28.26
N ASP A 716 -8.90 -15.99 -29.52
CA ASP A 716 -8.93 -16.91 -30.68
C ASP A 716 -7.53 -17.37 -31.16
N GLY A 717 -6.48 -16.96 -30.46
CA GLY A 717 -5.08 -17.14 -30.87
C GLY A 717 -4.52 -15.97 -31.68
N THR A 718 -5.32 -14.93 -31.97
CA THR A 718 -4.89 -13.72 -32.70
C THR A 718 -5.53 -12.42 -32.20
N GLN A 719 -6.69 -12.48 -31.54
CA GLN A 719 -7.39 -11.33 -30.97
C GLN A 719 -8.34 -11.78 -29.85
N PHE A 720 -8.80 -10.83 -29.04
CA PHE A 720 -9.95 -11.05 -28.16
C PHE A 720 -11.27 -10.97 -28.93
N VAL A 721 -12.19 -11.86 -28.60
CA VAL A 721 -13.55 -11.93 -29.12
C VAL A 721 -14.52 -11.81 -27.96
N GLN A 722 -15.32 -10.74 -27.93
CA GLN A 722 -16.38 -10.55 -26.93
C GLN A 722 -17.46 -11.62 -27.10
N ARG A 723 -17.66 -12.45 -26.06
CA ARG A 723 -18.72 -13.47 -25.97
C ARG A 723 -20.07 -12.83 -25.68
N GLY A 724 -20.07 -11.82 -24.81
CA GLY A 724 -21.26 -11.08 -24.41
C GLY A 724 -20.95 -10.14 -23.25
N GLU A 725 -22.01 -9.65 -22.61
CA GLU A 725 -21.95 -8.82 -21.41
C GLU A 725 -23.24 -9.01 -20.60
N LEU A 726 -23.11 -9.01 -19.28
CA LEU A 726 -24.23 -8.80 -18.36
C LEU A 726 -24.29 -7.31 -18.03
N ALA A 727 -25.48 -6.74 -17.84
CA ALA A 727 -25.64 -5.31 -17.60
C ALA A 727 -26.77 -5.00 -16.61
N GLU A 728 -26.53 -4.04 -15.71
CA GLU A 728 -27.53 -3.46 -14.82
C GLU A 728 -27.57 -1.93 -15.01
N ASP A 729 -28.76 -1.39 -15.25
CA ASP A 729 -28.99 0.06 -15.16
C ASP A 729 -29.11 0.46 -13.68
N MET A 730 -28.26 1.36 -13.21
CA MET A 730 -28.37 1.90 -11.85
C MET A 730 -29.25 3.16 -11.85
N ASN A 731 -30.19 3.22 -10.91
CA ASN A 731 -30.92 4.44 -10.59
C ASN A 731 -30.21 5.23 -9.48
N GLU A 732 -30.59 6.48 -9.23
CA GLU A 732 -30.00 7.32 -8.16
C GLU A 732 -30.09 6.69 -6.74
N ASP A 733 -31.06 5.79 -6.52
CA ASP A 733 -31.23 5.02 -5.28
C ASP A 733 -30.31 3.77 -5.18
N ALA A 734 -29.51 3.47 -6.21
CA ALA A 734 -28.90 2.16 -6.43
C ALA A 734 -27.35 2.12 -6.44
N TYR A 735 -26.71 2.87 -5.52
CA TYR A 735 -25.25 2.81 -5.25
C TYR A 735 -24.69 1.41 -4.92
N CYS A 736 -25.54 0.38 -4.80
CA CYS A 736 -25.16 -1.01 -4.57
C CYS A 736 -25.54 -1.91 -5.78
N SER A 737 -25.27 -1.47 -7.01
CA SER A 737 -25.54 -2.24 -8.24
C SER A 737 -24.37 -2.27 -9.22
N GLU A 738 -23.16 -1.91 -8.77
CA GLU A 738 -21.93 -2.21 -9.52
C GLU A 738 -21.69 -3.73 -9.49
N PHE A 739 -21.24 -4.32 -10.61
CA PHE A 739 -20.68 -5.67 -10.60
C PHE A 739 -19.30 -5.67 -9.94
N GLU A 740 -19.08 -6.58 -8.99
CA GLU A 740 -17.86 -6.63 -8.18
C GLU A 740 -16.98 -7.84 -8.53
N ARG A 741 -17.61 -8.97 -8.87
CA ARG A 741 -16.97 -10.27 -9.16
C ARG A 741 -17.78 -11.09 -10.17
N ALA A 742 -17.15 -12.09 -10.78
CA ALA A 742 -17.85 -13.22 -11.39
C ALA A 742 -17.08 -14.52 -11.16
N LEU A 743 -17.79 -15.64 -11.06
CA LEU A 743 -17.22 -16.99 -11.02
C LEU A 743 -17.93 -17.90 -12.03
N TYR A 744 -17.42 -19.12 -12.25
CA TYR A 744 -18.12 -20.14 -13.02
C TYR A 744 -18.30 -21.46 -12.24
N ILE A 745 -19.37 -22.19 -12.57
CA ILE A 745 -19.62 -23.58 -12.13
C ILE A 745 -20.18 -24.34 -13.34
N GLY A 746 -19.55 -25.46 -13.69
CA GLY A 746 -19.91 -26.23 -14.88
C GLY A 746 -19.74 -25.39 -16.14
N ASP A 747 -20.83 -25.22 -16.89
CA ASP A 747 -20.88 -24.41 -18.11
C ASP A 747 -21.67 -23.09 -17.93
N TYR A 748 -21.77 -22.62 -16.68
CA TYR A 748 -22.49 -21.41 -16.28
C TYR A 748 -21.58 -20.42 -15.55
N ILE A 749 -21.75 -19.14 -15.85
CA ILE A 749 -21.19 -18.01 -15.10
C ILE A 749 -22.21 -17.50 -14.09
N TYR A 750 -21.69 -16.94 -13.00
CA TYR A 750 -22.45 -16.25 -11.98
C TYR A 750 -21.75 -14.92 -11.66
N ALA A 751 -22.31 -13.82 -12.15
CA ALA A 751 -21.81 -12.48 -11.88
C ALA A 751 -22.55 -11.88 -10.67
N VAL A 752 -21.80 -11.28 -9.76
CA VAL A 752 -22.32 -10.69 -8.53
C VAL A 752 -22.22 -9.17 -8.63
N SER A 753 -23.39 -8.52 -8.50
CA SER A 753 -23.48 -7.09 -8.22
C SER A 753 -23.76 -6.88 -6.74
N GLY A 754 -23.53 -5.66 -6.24
CA GLY A 754 -23.71 -5.31 -4.82
C GLY A 754 -25.12 -5.56 -4.24
N ASN A 755 -26.10 -6.05 -5.03
CA ASN A 755 -27.40 -6.49 -4.54
C ASN A 755 -27.98 -7.79 -5.16
N LYS A 756 -27.29 -8.46 -6.10
CA LYS A 756 -27.80 -9.63 -6.84
C LYS A 756 -26.71 -10.61 -7.27
N ILE A 757 -27.12 -11.85 -7.54
CA ILE A 757 -26.39 -12.81 -8.38
C ILE A 757 -27.17 -12.97 -9.69
N ILE A 758 -26.50 -12.88 -10.84
CA ILE A 758 -27.06 -13.15 -12.16
C ILE A 758 -26.33 -14.36 -12.76
N ALA A 759 -27.09 -15.42 -13.06
CA ALA A 759 -26.58 -16.62 -13.70
C ALA A 759 -26.77 -16.55 -15.23
N ALA A 760 -25.78 -17.02 -15.99
CA ALA A 760 -25.86 -17.11 -17.44
C ALA A 760 -25.01 -18.28 -18.01
N THR A 761 -25.29 -18.69 -19.25
CA THR A 761 -24.50 -19.69 -19.99
C THR A 761 -23.14 -19.15 -20.42
N ILE A 762 -22.06 -19.96 -20.33
CA ILE A 762 -20.72 -19.56 -20.81
C ILE A 762 -20.69 -19.33 -22.33
N ASP A 763 -21.38 -20.18 -23.11
CA ASP A 763 -21.27 -20.20 -24.58
C ASP A 763 -21.71 -18.90 -25.27
N ASP A 764 -22.78 -18.27 -24.76
CA ASP A 764 -23.44 -17.11 -25.38
C ASP A 764 -23.92 -16.03 -24.40
N ILE A 765 -23.58 -16.15 -23.10
CA ILE A 765 -23.91 -15.18 -22.04
C ILE A 765 -25.44 -14.95 -21.93
N THR A 766 -26.25 -15.99 -22.20
CA THR A 766 -27.71 -15.94 -22.02
C THR A 766 -28.05 -16.10 -20.55
N VAL A 767 -28.68 -15.07 -19.96
CA VAL A 767 -29.18 -15.10 -18.59
C VAL A 767 -30.18 -16.25 -18.41
N THR A 768 -29.92 -17.09 -17.40
CA THR A 768 -30.79 -18.19 -16.99
C THR A 768 -31.65 -17.81 -15.79
N ASP A 769 -31.06 -17.17 -14.78
CA ASP A 769 -31.74 -16.82 -13.52
C ASP A 769 -31.11 -15.61 -12.81
N THR A 770 -31.80 -15.07 -11.80
CA THR A 770 -31.32 -13.95 -10.99
C THR A 770 -31.88 -14.00 -9.57
N ALA A 771 -31.01 -13.94 -8.58
CA ALA A 771 -31.36 -13.92 -7.15
C ALA A 771 -30.97 -12.60 -6.49
N VAL A 772 -31.75 -12.15 -5.51
CA VAL A 772 -31.51 -10.93 -4.73
C VAL A 772 -30.71 -11.25 -3.47
N LEU A 773 -29.63 -10.51 -3.23
CA LEU A 773 -28.74 -10.68 -2.07
C LEU A 773 -29.16 -9.84 -0.84
N ASN A 774 -30.02 -8.85 -1.04
CA ASN A 774 -30.50 -7.97 0.03
C ASN A 774 -31.61 -8.67 0.86
N PRO A 775 -31.38 -8.99 2.15
CA PRO A 775 -32.32 -9.72 3.02
C PRO A 775 -33.58 -8.95 3.40
N PHE A 776 -33.72 -7.69 2.97
CA PHE A 776 -34.92 -6.87 3.19
C PHE A 776 -35.85 -6.80 1.96
N ASN A 777 -35.43 -7.38 0.82
CA ASN A 777 -36.14 -7.32 -0.46
C ASN A 777 -36.55 -8.70 -1.02
N SER A 778 -36.38 -9.79 -0.25
CA SER A 778 -36.75 -11.17 -0.62
C SER A 778 -38.20 -11.53 -0.30
#